data_AF-A0AA37MEP8-F1
#
_entry.id   AF-A0AA37MEP8-F1
#
_cell.length_a   1.000
_cell.length_b   1.000
_cell.length_c   1.000
_cell.angle_alpha   90.00
_cell.angle_beta   90.00
_cell.angle_gamma   90.00
#
_symmetry.space_group_name_H-M   'P 1'
#
loop_
_entity.id
_entity.type
_entity.pdbx_description
1 polymer ?
#
loop_
_entity_poly.entity_id
_entity_poly.type
_entity_poly.pdbx_seq_one_letter_code
_entity_poly.pdbx_strand_id
1 'polypeptide(L)'
;MKNKNRILKYLMLALGLLPSSAMAQADPNFYIYLCFGQSNMEGNAKIQPQDLLSIDSRFQMMAAVDNPAMNRKMGEWSVAVPPLCRPNTGLTPVDYFGRTLVKYLPNNIKVGVIHVAIGGCKIEAYMTDSIGNYVKTAPDWMVPMLAAYDNNPYQRIVTLARKAQKQGVIKGILLHQGESNCGQEDWPVKVKSVYDHLLKDLSLKAEDVPLLAGEVVRANGGGRCISMNPIINRLPEVIPTAHVISSEGCSNASDSLHFDAAGYRMLGKRYAYEMLHLMGQDVVVKNPMLWADVPDPDVIRVGEYYYLVSTTMHLMPGAPVMRSKDFQNWETVSYIFDKLTDSPKYNMEKGTVYGRGQWATSLKYHKGKFYALFAPNDNPGGDTYIYSADKAEGEWKLVSRMKHFHDASLFFDDDDRVYVVYGTGQICELKSDLSGVIPGTDRILFKREADETGLLEGSRMVKHDGKYYLTMISWPAGKARHQVCYRMDSLNGPLEKKTILLSSFGGFPYVGQGTIVDGADGNWYGIIFQDRGGVGRVLTCMPCRWIDGWPMLGDENGHVPTYMVKPVLGEAVKTIYASDEFEGSELNKAWQWNHNPIDHAWKVGNGKLTLKVARIAHSIYDAPNTISQRTMGPKSSVSVQVDVKHLKRGDYAGLAVFNDDGALLQIEKTALGYRLSQKTTSVQLGQKDKEIQDYKEESHGQLEFVKDNIWLKINADFRPGKDIATFEYSLDGKTWKTIGLPFKMGYDYRRFFMGARFALFNYGTKVKGGKAEFKHFCYNVNDMR
;
A
#
# COMPACT_ATOMS: atom_id res chain seq x y z
N MET A 1 -37.13 -71.59 -5.89
CA MET A 1 -37.02 -72.12 -7.27
C MET A 1 -36.44 -71.00 -8.13
N LYS A 2 -35.17 -71.11 -8.52
CA LYS A 2 -34.70 -71.54 -9.86
C LYS A 2 -34.93 -70.47 -10.94
N ASN A 3 -34.05 -70.20 -11.89
CA ASN A 3 -32.65 -70.52 -12.16
C ASN A 3 -32.35 -69.91 -13.56
N LYS A 4 -31.08 -69.87 -13.94
CA LYS A 4 -30.52 -69.90 -15.32
C LYS A 4 -30.32 -68.56 -16.04
N ASN A 5 -29.07 -68.13 -16.21
CA ASN A 5 -27.99 -68.64 -17.07
C ASN A 5 -28.09 -68.15 -18.51
N ARG A 6 -27.08 -67.36 -18.91
CA ARG A 6 -26.38 -67.59 -20.18
C ARG A 6 -24.87 -67.50 -19.93
N ILE A 7 -24.25 -68.68 -20.00
CA ILE A 7 -22.81 -68.91 -20.15
C ILE A 7 -22.55 -69.04 -21.64
N LEU A 8 -21.50 -68.39 -22.18
CA LEU A 8 -20.69 -69.02 -23.23
C LEU A 8 -19.25 -68.44 -23.36
N LYS A 9 -18.29 -69.32 -23.02
CA LYS A 9 -16.95 -69.57 -23.62
C LYS A 9 -15.75 -68.62 -23.37
N TYR A 10 -14.96 -69.05 -22.39
CA TYR A 10 -13.51 -69.34 -22.37
C TYR A 10 -12.61 -68.79 -23.49
N LEU A 11 -11.51 -68.12 -23.10
CA LEU A 11 -10.16 -68.58 -23.42
C LEU A 11 -9.15 -68.10 -22.35
N MET A 12 -8.31 -69.02 -21.87
CA MET A 12 -7.19 -68.78 -20.98
C MET A 12 -6.10 -67.93 -21.66
N LEU A 13 -5.59 -66.94 -20.94
CA LEU A 13 -4.19 -66.51 -21.08
C LEU A 13 -3.65 -66.21 -19.68
N ALA A 14 -2.97 -67.20 -19.11
CA ALA A 14 -2.16 -67.02 -17.91
C ALA A 14 -0.88 -66.26 -18.31
N LEU A 15 -0.87 -64.94 -18.14
CA LEU A 15 0.37 -64.17 -18.04
C LEU A 15 0.58 -63.80 -16.57
N GLY A 16 1.77 -64.12 -16.07
CA GLY A 16 2.18 -63.84 -14.69
C GLY A 16 2.02 -62.37 -14.33
N LEU A 17 1.22 -62.11 -13.30
CA LEU A 17 1.22 -60.85 -12.57
C LEU A 17 2.51 -60.78 -11.75
N LEU A 18 3.56 -60.23 -12.35
CA LEU A 18 4.61 -59.58 -11.58
C LEU A 18 3.98 -58.36 -10.90
N PRO A 19 4.20 -58.12 -9.60
CA PRO A 19 3.75 -56.89 -8.98
C PRO A 19 4.53 -55.74 -9.64
N SER A 20 3.86 -54.96 -10.47
CA SER A 20 4.38 -53.65 -10.85
C SER A 20 4.53 -52.87 -9.57
N SER A 21 5.77 -52.68 -9.12
CA SER A 21 6.10 -51.73 -8.06
C SER A 21 5.59 -50.37 -8.51
N ALA A 22 4.42 -49.98 -8.04
CA ALA A 22 3.92 -48.63 -8.20
C ALA A 22 4.97 -47.71 -7.58
N MET A 23 5.74 -47.01 -8.41
CA MET A 23 6.62 -45.96 -7.90
C MET A 23 5.70 -44.96 -7.19
N ALA A 24 5.87 -44.82 -5.88
CA ALA A 24 5.10 -43.87 -5.09
C ALA A 24 5.23 -42.49 -5.74
N GLN A 25 4.09 -41.91 -6.12
CA GLN A 25 4.03 -40.57 -6.70
C GLN A 25 4.53 -39.55 -5.67
N ALA A 26 5.25 -38.52 -6.13
CA ALA A 26 5.73 -37.45 -5.27
C ALA A 26 4.56 -36.82 -4.47
N ASP A 27 4.78 -36.54 -3.18
CA ASP A 27 3.77 -35.95 -2.31
C ASP A 27 3.46 -34.51 -2.78
N PRO A 28 2.27 -34.23 -3.33
CA PRO A 28 1.93 -32.90 -3.81
C PRO A 28 1.87 -31.88 -2.67
N ASN A 29 1.80 -32.31 -1.41
CA ASN A 29 1.78 -31.44 -0.23
C ASN A 29 3.17 -31.28 0.40
N PHE A 30 4.24 -31.76 -0.24
CA PHE A 30 5.60 -31.46 0.19
C PHE A 30 6.23 -30.42 -0.75
N TYR A 31 6.22 -29.15 -0.33
CA TYR A 31 6.74 -28.04 -1.12
C TYR A 31 8.23 -27.88 -0.88
N ILE A 32 9.01 -27.84 -1.96
CA ILE A 32 10.47 -27.87 -1.92
C ILE A 32 11.01 -26.60 -2.54
N TYR A 33 12.00 -26.00 -1.89
CA TYR A 33 12.65 -24.77 -2.33
C TYR A 33 14.15 -25.00 -2.47
N LEU A 34 14.69 -24.56 -3.60
CA LEU A 34 16.13 -24.57 -3.84
C LEU A 34 16.71 -23.23 -3.42
N CYS A 35 17.69 -23.23 -2.53
CA CYS A 35 18.30 -22.01 -2.00
C CYS A 35 19.78 -22.00 -2.37
N PHE A 36 20.22 -20.95 -3.07
CA PHE A 36 21.62 -20.80 -3.44
C PHE A 36 22.08 -19.35 -3.42
N GLY A 37 23.39 -19.15 -3.40
CA GLY A 37 23.96 -17.81 -3.41
C GLY A 37 25.28 -17.72 -2.68
N GLN A 38 25.55 -16.53 -2.18
CA GLN A 38 26.85 -16.17 -1.62
C GLN A 38 26.76 -15.99 -0.09
N SER A 39 27.59 -15.11 0.47
CA SER A 39 27.75 -14.89 1.92
C SER A 39 26.45 -14.61 2.67
N ASN A 40 25.55 -13.79 2.13
CA ASN A 40 24.24 -13.53 2.75
C ASN A 40 23.26 -14.70 2.65
N MET A 41 23.35 -15.57 1.63
CA MET A 41 22.54 -16.79 1.59
C MET A 41 23.10 -17.84 2.57
N GLU A 42 24.42 -17.99 2.59
CA GLU A 42 25.14 -18.94 3.45
C GLU A 42 24.85 -18.74 4.94
N GLY A 43 24.71 -17.49 5.36
CA GLY A 43 24.40 -17.11 6.73
C GLY A 43 25.65 -16.86 7.56
N ASN A 44 25.90 -15.58 7.86
CA ASN A 44 27.06 -15.14 8.64
C ASN A 44 26.70 -14.76 10.10
N ALA A 45 25.41 -14.68 10.44
CA ALA A 45 24.99 -14.24 11.76
C ALA A 45 25.06 -15.36 12.79
N LYS A 46 25.47 -15.01 14.02
CA LYS A 46 25.43 -15.94 15.15
C LYS A 46 23.98 -16.39 15.43
N ILE A 47 23.77 -17.70 15.49
CA ILE A 47 22.51 -18.32 15.93
C ILE A 47 22.25 -17.94 17.40
N GLN A 48 21.06 -17.41 17.71
CA GLN A 48 20.66 -17.02 19.06
C GLN A 48 19.69 -18.06 19.66
N PRO A 49 19.48 -18.08 20.99
CA PRO A 49 18.63 -19.08 21.63
C PRO A 49 17.22 -19.18 21.02
N GLN A 50 16.60 -18.04 20.67
CA GLN A 50 15.28 -18.02 20.03
C GLN A 50 15.23 -18.74 18.67
N ASP A 51 16.35 -18.84 17.96
CA ASP A 51 16.43 -19.51 16.66
C ASP A 51 16.45 -21.04 16.81
N LEU A 52 16.61 -21.57 18.03
CA LEU A 52 16.59 -23.00 18.30
C LEU A 52 15.24 -23.48 18.86
N LEU A 53 14.31 -22.57 19.13
CA LEU A 53 13.02 -22.87 19.73
C LEU A 53 11.92 -23.09 18.67
N SER A 54 10.95 -23.94 19.03
CA SER A 54 9.65 -24.08 18.36
C SER A 54 9.71 -24.29 16.84
N ILE A 55 10.63 -25.14 16.37
CA ILE A 55 10.76 -25.48 14.96
C ILE A 55 9.72 -26.55 14.62
N ASP A 56 8.71 -26.18 13.83
CA ASP A 56 7.68 -27.10 13.37
C ASP A 56 8.31 -28.26 12.58
N SER A 57 7.95 -29.50 12.92
CA SER A 57 8.43 -30.70 12.23
C SER A 57 8.08 -30.75 10.74
N ARG A 58 7.13 -29.95 10.26
CA ARG A 58 6.82 -29.79 8.83
C ARG A 58 7.89 -29.03 8.07
N PHE A 59 8.75 -28.27 8.75
CA PHE A 59 9.89 -27.59 8.14
C PHE A 59 11.12 -28.49 8.14
N GLN A 60 11.46 -28.98 6.95
CA GLN A 60 12.49 -29.96 6.68
C GLN A 60 13.64 -29.36 5.86
N MET A 61 14.83 -29.91 6.03
CA MET A 61 16.00 -29.56 5.24
C MET A 61 16.68 -30.84 4.74
N MET A 62 17.03 -30.87 3.46
CA MET A 62 17.83 -31.96 2.90
C MET A 62 19.30 -31.54 2.94
N ALA A 63 20.12 -32.29 3.69
CA ALA A 63 21.51 -31.91 3.90
C ALA A 63 22.28 -31.91 2.57
N ALA A 64 22.96 -30.80 2.27
CA ALA A 64 23.77 -30.68 1.05
C ALA A 64 25.20 -31.22 1.21
N VAL A 65 25.61 -31.40 2.47
CA VAL A 65 26.87 -32.01 2.91
C VAL A 65 26.61 -32.78 4.20
N ASP A 66 27.50 -33.69 4.57
CA ASP A 66 27.41 -34.38 5.86
C ASP A 66 27.64 -33.41 7.03
N ASN A 67 26.87 -33.58 8.10
CA ASN A 67 27.06 -32.90 9.37
C ASN A 67 26.90 -33.90 10.54
N PRO A 68 28.00 -34.59 10.91
CA PRO A 68 27.98 -35.58 11.98
C PRO A 68 27.55 -35.01 13.34
N ALA A 69 27.87 -33.75 13.63
CA ALA A 69 27.51 -33.10 14.90
C ALA A 69 26.00 -32.94 15.09
N MET A 70 25.23 -32.92 14.00
CA MET A 70 23.76 -32.87 14.02
C MET A 70 23.12 -34.18 13.53
N ASN A 71 23.90 -35.24 13.36
CA ASN A 71 23.47 -36.51 12.78
C ASN A 71 22.76 -36.35 11.41
N ARG A 72 23.28 -35.47 10.55
CA ARG A 72 22.75 -35.27 9.19
C ARG A 72 23.69 -35.89 8.16
N LYS A 73 23.11 -36.64 7.22
CA LYS A 73 23.82 -37.20 6.07
C LYS A 73 23.34 -36.55 4.78
N MET A 74 24.26 -36.34 3.85
CA MET A 74 23.97 -35.72 2.57
C MET A 74 22.82 -36.43 1.84
N GLY A 75 21.85 -35.64 1.41
CA GLY A 75 20.67 -36.12 0.70
C GLY A 75 19.56 -36.70 1.59
N GLU A 76 19.69 -36.69 2.91
CA GLU A 76 18.63 -37.09 3.84
C GLU A 76 17.87 -35.87 4.39
N TRP A 77 16.57 -36.04 4.62
CA TRP A 77 15.71 -35.01 5.22
C TRP A 77 15.81 -35.05 6.75
N SER A 78 15.86 -33.88 7.37
CA SER A 78 15.76 -33.72 8.82
C SER A 78 15.00 -32.43 9.15
N VAL A 79 14.53 -32.29 10.39
CA VAL A 79 13.97 -31.01 10.86
C VAL A 79 14.99 -29.90 10.65
N ALA A 80 14.54 -28.77 10.12
CA ALA A 80 15.37 -27.63 9.71
C ALA A 80 15.85 -26.79 10.91
N VAL A 81 16.65 -27.40 11.78
CA VAL A 81 17.38 -26.73 12.86
C VAL A 81 18.63 -26.03 12.28
N PRO A 82 18.86 -24.73 12.55
CA PRO A 82 20.08 -24.06 12.11
C PRO A 82 21.36 -24.73 12.68
N PRO A 83 22.51 -24.69 11.98
CA PRO A 83 22.69 -24.11 10.64
C PRO A 83 22.12 -24.97 9.51
N LEU A 84 21.62 -24.32 8.46
CA LEU A 84 20.99 -25.00 7.31
C LEU A 84 21.91 -25.21 6.10
N CYS A 85 22.93 -24.37 5.92
CA CYS A 85 23.79 -24.43 4.73
C CYS A 85 24.81 -25.58 4.85
N ARG A 86 25.72 -25.50 5.83
CA ARG A 86 26.75 -26.52 6.10
C ARG A 86 27.30 -26.38 7.54
N PRO A 87 28.12 -27.33 8.04
CA PRO A 87 28.79 -27.17 9.34
C PRO A 87 29.52 -25.83 9.46
N ASN A 88 29.51 -25.24 10.66
CA ASN A 88 30.19 -23.98 11.00
C ASN A 88 29.65 -22.71 10.31
N THR A 89 28.50 -22.77 9.65
CA THR A 89 27.77 -21.56 9.17
C THR A 89 26.80 -21.04 10.23
N GLY A 90 26.26 -19.84 10.00
CA GLY A 90 25.37 -19.14 10.92
C GLY A 90 23.89 -19.26 10.57
N LEU A 91 23.12 -18.31 11.09
CA LEU A 91 21.71 -18.09 10.75
C LEU A 91 21.60 -17.47 9.36
N THR A 92 20.60 -17.89 8.60
CA THR A 92 20.39 -17.50 7.20
C THR A 92 18.94 -17.05 6.98
N PRO A 93 18.62 -16.32 5.89
CA PRO A 93 17.23 -15.96 5.61
C PRO A 93 16.32 -17.19 5.39
N VAL A 94 16.90 -18.34 5.01
CA VAL A 94 16.16 -19.59 4.78
C VAL A 94 15.52 -20.11 6.07
N ASP A 95 16.14 -19.86 7.22
CA ASP A 95 15.61 -20.29 8.53
C ASP A 95 14.23 -19.72 8.81
N TYR A 96 14.03 -18.42 8.55
CA TYR A 96 12.76 -17.74 8.79
C TYR A 96 11.84 -17.74 7.58
N PHE A 97 12.36 -18.02 6.39
CA PHE A 97 11.55 -18.35 5.23
C PHE A 97 10.66 -19.58 5.49
N GLY A 98 11.28 -20.72 5.80
CA GLY A 98 10.54 -21.97 5.98
C GLY A 98 9.61 -21.94 7.19
N ARG A 99 10.06 -21.36 8.32
CA ARG A 99 9.22 -21.16 9.53
C ARG A 99 7.98 -20.32 9.24
N THR A 100 8.14 -19.26 8.46
CA THR A 100 7.03 -18.38 8.12
C THR A 100 6.05 -19.06 7.17
N LEU A 101 6.55 -19.84 6.20
CA LEU A 101 5.69 -20.65 5.34
C LEU A 101 4.87 -21.65 6.14
N VAL A 102 5.49 -22.49 6.98
CA VAL A 102 4.72 -23.48 7.76
C VAL A 102 3.73 -22.83 8.71
N LYS A 103 4.03 -21.63 9.25
CA LYS A 103 3.08 -20.89 10.09
C LYS A 103 1.76 -20.58 9.38
N TYR A 104 1.80 -20.25 8.09
CA TYR A 104 0.62 -19.78 7.36
C TYR A 104 0.04 -20.83 6.40
N LEU A 105 0.84 -21.79 5.95
CA LEU A 105 0.35 -22.86 5.08
C LEU A 105 -0.52 -23.86 5.86
N PRO A 106 -1.55 -24.45 5.21
CA PRO A 106 -2.34 -25.54 5.76
C PRO A 106 -1.51 -26.63 6.46
N ASN A 107 -2.04 -27.19 7.55
CA ASN A 107 -1.33 -28.15 8.41
C ASN A 107 -0.90 -29.44 7.70
N ASN A 108 -1.52 -29.79 6.57
CA ASN A 108 -1.13 -30.94 5.75
C ASN A 108 0.07 -30.66 4.83
N ILE A 109 0.55 -29.42 4.74
CA ILE A 109 1.67 -29.03 3.87
C ILE A 109 2.99 -29.05 4.66
N LYS A 110 3.97 -29.75 4.11
CA LYS A 110 5.37 -29.72 4.54
C LYS A 110 6.18 -28.77 3.65
N VAL A 111 7.21 -28.17 4.23
CA VAL A 111 8.14 -27.28 3.54
C VAL A 111 9.54 -27.87 3.65
N GLY A 112 10.20 -28.08 2.51
CA GLY A 112 11.54 -28.63 2.39
C GLY A 112 12.48 -27.60 1.77
N VAL A 113 13.70 -27.50 2.27
CA VAL A 113 14.75 -26.66 1.65
C VAL A 113 15.98 -27.48 1.30
N ILE A 114 16.58 -27.17 0.14
CA ILE A 114 17.92 -27.62 -0.25
C ILE A 114 18.80 -26.38 -0.33
N HIS A 115 19.79 -26.28 0.55
CA HIS A 115 20.58 -25.07 0.70
C HIS A 115 22.05 -25.31 0.29
N VAL A 116 22.46 -24.70 -0.84
CA VAL A 116 23.83 -24.75 -1.36
C VAL A 116 24.34 -23.32 -1.57
N ALA A 117 25.11 -22.80 -0.62
CA ALA A 117 25.67 -21.46 -0.67
C ALA A 117 27.16 -21.44 -0.29
N ILE A 118 27.91 -20.48 -0.84
CA ILE A 118 29.36 -20.30 -0.62
C ILE A 118 29.69 -18.81 -0.45
N GLY A 119 30.18 -18.42 0.71
CA GLY A 119 30.60 -17.08 1.07
C GLY A 119 31.72 -16.57 0.16
N GLY A 120 31.59 -15.33 -0.30
CA GLY A 120 32.53 -14.66 -1.19
C GLY A 120 32.75 -15.31 -2.55
N CYS A 121 32.01 -16.36 -2.94
CA CYS A 121 32.05 -16.84 -4.31
C CYS A 121 31.36 -15.84 -5.25
N LYS A 122 31.64 -15.91 -6.55
CA LYS A 122 30.85 -15.20 -7.57
C LYS A 122 29.74 -16.10 -8.10
N ILE A 123 28.75 -15.53 -8.79
CA ILE A 123 27.66 -16.29 -9.43
C ILE A 123 28.17 -17.32 -10.46
N GLU A 124 29.35 -17.05 -11.05
CA GLU A 124 30.08 -17.93 -11.96
C GLU A 124 30.44 -19.30 -11.33
N ALA A 125 30.44 -19.43 -9.99
CA ALA A 125 30.58 -20.72 -9.33
C ALA A 125 29.35 -21.64 -9.53
N TYR A 126 28.19 -21.08 -9.91
CA TYR A 126 26.96 -21.83 -10.18
C TYR A 126 26.65 -21.99 -11.67
N MET A 127 27.53 -21.48 -12.54
CA MET A 127 27.36 -21.56 -13.99
C MET A 127 28.13 -22.78 -14.54
N THR A 128 27.43 -23.59 -15.34
CA THR A 128 27.93 -24.88 -15.84
C THR A 128 29.14 -24.74 -16.78
N ASP A 129 29.22 -23.63 -17.49
CA ASP A 129 30.28 -23.28 -18.44
C ASP A 129 31.51 -22.63 -17.79
N SER A 130 31.39 -22.05 -16.58
CA SER A 130 32.50 -21.37 -15.91
C SER A 130 33.07 -22.09 -14.69
N ILE A 131 32.34 -23.01 -14.05
CA ILE A 131 32.76 -23.62 -12.77
C ILE A 131 34.14 -24.29 -12.84
N GLY A 132 34.45 -24.99 -13.95
CA GLY A 132 35.74 -25.67 -14.11
C GLY A 132 36.95 -24.72 -14.10
N ASN A 133 36.78 -23.48 -14.60
CA ASN A 133 37.82 -22.45 -14.52
C ASN A 133 37.77 -21.69 -13.21
N TYR A 134 36.57 -21.46 -12.66
CA TYR A 134 36.39 -20.78 -11.39
C TYR A 134 37.10 -21.50 -10.24
N VAL A 135 37.00 -22.84 -10.17
CA VAL A 135 37.67 -23.65 -9.13
C VAL A 135 39.20 -23.51 -9.19
N LYS A 136 39.78 -23.41 -10.40
CA LYS A 136 41.24 -23.29 -10.58
C LYS A 136 41.79 -21.95 -10.12
N THR A 137 40.97 -20.90 -10.15
CA THR A 137 41.35 -19.53 -9.78
C THR A 137 40.76 -19.09 -8.45
N ALA A 138 40.07 -20.00 -7.75
CA ALA A 138 39.50 -19.74 -6.44
C ALA A 138 40.62 -19.46 -5.42
N PRO A 139 40.44 -18.48 -4.53
CA PRO A 139 41.43 -18.22 -3.47
C PRO A 139 41.47 -19.39 -2.48
N ASP A 140 42.64 -19.62 -1.86
CA ASP A 140 42.90 -20.78 -0.99
C ASP A 140 41.85 -20.96 0.12
N TRP A 141 41.34 -19.86 0.68
CA TRP A 141 40.32 -19.90 1.74
C TRP A 141 38.97 -20.46 1.26
N MET A 142 38.66 -20.41 -0.04
CA MET A 142 37.41 -20.88 -0.63
C MET A 142 37.47 -22.34 -1.07
N VAL A 143 38.67 -22.85 -1.38
CA VAL A 143 38.87 -24.21 -1.89
C VAL A 143 38.18 -25.29 -1.02
N PRO A 144 38.28 -25.27 0.33
CA PRO A 144 37.58 -26.25 1.16
C PRO A 144 36.05 -26.16 1.07
N MET A 145 35.51 -24.95 0.87
CA MET A 145 34.06 -24.73 0.75
C MET A 145 33.53 -25.26 -0.59
N LEU A 146 34.28 -25.05 -1.68
CA LEU A 146 33.98 -25.65 -2.99
C LEU A 146 34.06 -27.17 -2.93
N ALA A 147 35.11 -27.71 -2.30
CA ALA A 147 35.31 -29.14 -2.17
C ALA A 147 34.17 -29.84 -1.42
N ALA A 148 33.53 -29.18 -0.46
CA ALA A 148 32.36 -29.71 0.25
C ALA A 148 31.17 -30.02 -0.69
N TYR A 149 31.11 -29.32 -1.84
CA TYR A 149 30.11 -29.54 -2.88
C TYR A 149 30.72 -30.19 -4.14
N ASP A 150 31.76 -31.01 -3.98
CA ASP A 150 32.47 -31.71 -5.05
C ASP A 150 33.01 -30.75 -6.13
N ASN A 151 33.40 -29.54 -5.74
CA ASN A 151 33.83 -28.45 -6.63
C ASN A 151 32.78 -28.05 -7.68
N ASN A 152 31.50 -28.41 -7.49
CA ASN A 152 30.42 -28.10 -8.41
C ASN A 152 29.10 -27.88 -7.66
N PRO A 153 28.90 -26.70 -7.04
CA PRO A 153 27.70 -26.42 -6.26
C PRO A 153 26.42 -26.45 -7.11
N TYR A 154 26.48 -26.09 -8.39
CA TYR A 154 25.35 -26.26 -9.31
C TYR A 154 24.93 -27.73 -9.43
N GLN A 155 25.89 -28.62 -9.70
CA GLN A 155 25.61 -30.04 -9.84
C GLN A 155 25.11 -30.65 -8.51
N ARG A 156 25.59 -30.16 -7.36
CA ARG A 156 25.04 -30.55 -6.05
C ARG A 156 23.56 -30.20 -5.94
N ILE A 157 23.15 -28.99 -6.31
CA ILE A 157 21.73 -28.58 -6.33
C ILE A 157 20.93 -29.53 -7.20
N VAL A 158 21.35 -29.75 -8.45
CA VAL A 158 20.64 -30.62 -9.41
C VAL A 158 20.49 -32.05 -8.87
N THR A 159 21.55 -32.58 -8.26
CA THR A 159 21.57 -33.96 -7.73
C THR A 159 20.56 -34.13 -6.60
N LEU A 160 20.53 -33.19 -5.65
CA LEU A 160 19.61 -33.23 -4.52
C LEU A 160 18.18 -32.91 -4.95
N ALA A 161 18.00 -31.94 -5.86
CA ALA A 161 16.70 -31.58 -6.41
C ALA A 161 16.03 -32.78 -7.12
N ARG A 162 16.77 -33.55 -7.91
CA ARG A 162 16.25 -34.79 -8.53
C ARG A 162 15.85 -35.84 -7.50
N LYS A 163 16.57 -35.95 -6.38
CA LYS A 163 16.19 -36.84 -5.26
C LYS A 163 14.92 -36.34 -4.57
N ALA A 164 14.81 -35.04 -4.42
CA ALA A 164 13.68 -34.36 -3.80
C ALA A 164 12.40 -34.41 -4.64
N GLN A 165 12.49 -34.30 -5.98
CA GLN A 165 11.36 -34.44 -6.90
C GLN A 165 10.66 -35.81 -6.85
N LYS A 166 11.34 -36.84 -6.32
CA LYS A 166 10.72 -38.15 -6.06
C LYS A 166 9.82 -38.15 -4.83
N GLN A 167 9.91 -37.12 -3.99
CA GLN A 167 9.26 -37.04 -2.68
C GLN A 167 8.32 -35.84 -2.56
N GLY A 168 8.52 -34.77 -3.32
CA GLY A 168 7.68 -33.57 -3.30
C GLY A 168 7.82 -32.72 -4.56
N VAL A 169 7.30 -31.50 -4.50
CA VAL A 169 7.18 -30.58 -5.63
C VAL A 169 8.06 -29.35 -5.40
N ILE A 170 8.92 -29.02 -6.36
CA ILE A 170 9.70 -27.78 -6.31
C ILE A 170 8.77 -26.61 -6.60
N LYS A 171 8.68 -25.66 -5.65
CA LYS A 171 7.74 -24.52 -5.68
C LYS A 171 8.40 -23.16 -5.88
N GLY A 172 9.73 -23.09 -5.81
CA GLY A 172 10.43 -21.83 -5.99
C GLY A 172 11.93 -21.98 -5.78
N ILE A 173 12.66 -20.95 -6.21
CA ILE A 173 14.12 -20.85 -6.07
C ILE A 173 14.43 -19.55 -5.35
N LEU A 174 15.24 -19.63 -4.30
CA LEU A 174 15.71 -18.49 -3.52
C LEU A 174 17.18 -18.22 -3.87
N LEU A 175 17.46 -16.98 -4.21
CA LEU A 175 18.81 -16.46 -4.43
C LEU A 175 19.09 -15.32 -3.45
N HIS A 176 20.28 -15.29 -2.88
CA HIS A 176 20.77 -14.09 -2.22
C HIS A 176 22.21 -13.80 -2.62
N GLN A 177 22.41 -12.59 -3.12
CA GLN A 177 23.69 -12.08 -3.57
C GLN A 177 24.59 -11.67 -2.38
N GLY A 178 25.90 -11.78 -2.57
CA GLY A 178 26.94 -11.27 -1.68
C GLY A 178 27.80 -10.23 -2.38
N GLU A 179 29.00 -10.01 -1.87
CA GLU A 179 29.91 -8.94 -2.27
C GLU A 179 30.58 -9.13 -3.63
N SER A 180 30.79 -10.36 -4.07
CA SER A 180 31.81 -10.66 -5.10
C SER A 180 31.41 -10.28 -6.53
N ASN A 181 30.12 -10.05 -6.80
CA ASN A 181 29.62 -9.49 -8.06
C ASN A 181 29.13 -8.04 -7.93
N CYS A 182 29.42 -7.36 -6.81
CA CYS A 182 28.95 -6.00 -6.58
C CYS A 182 29.34 -5.06 -7.74
N GLY A 183 28.35 -4.37 -8.29
CA GLY A 183 28.53 -3.41 -9.41
C GLY A 183 28.64 -4.03 -10.80
N GLN A 184 28.53 -5.36 -10.95
CA GLN A 184 28.57 -6.00 -12.26
C GLN A 184 27.21 -5.93 -12.97
N GLU A 185 27.11 -5.08 -13.99
CA GLU A 185 25.88 -4.81 -14.72
C GLU A 185 25.29 -6.04 -15.44
N ASP A 186 26.13 -7.00 -15.82
CA ASP A 186 25.75 -8.24 -16.51
C ASP A 186 25.24 -9.35 -15.56
N TRP A 187 25.26 -9.11 -14.25
CA TRP A 187 24.86 -10.08 -13.24
C TRP A 187 23.43 -10.64 -13.42
N PRO A 188 22.39 -9.84 -13.78
CA PRO A 188 21.05 -10.38 -14.02
C PRO A 188 21.01 -11.44 -15.13
N VAL A 189 21.82 -11.28 -16.18
CA VAL A 189 21.93 -12.24 -17.28
C VAL A 189 22.64 -13.52 -16.83
N LYS A 190 23.65 -13.41 -15.97
CA LYS A 190 24.32 -14.58 -15.37
C LYS A 190 23.37 -15.37 -14.47
N VAL A 191 22.58 -14.69 -13.64
CA VAL A 191 21.54 -15.33 -12.82
C VAL A 191 20.50 -16.01 -13.68
N LYS A 192 20.05 -15.37 -14.78
CA LYS A 192 19.16 -15.98 -15.76
C LYS A 192 19.74 -17.28 -16.32
N SER A 193 21.02 -17.30 -16.67
CA SER A 193 21.68 -18.53 -17.14
C SER A 193 21.57 -19.66 -16.11
N VAL A 194 21.88 -19.41 -14.84
CA VAL A 194 21.77 -20.44 -13.78
C VAL A 194 20.32 -20.90 -13.62
N TYR A 195 19.36 -19.97 -13.58
CA TYR A 195 17.94 -20.26 -13.44
C TYR A 195 17.39 -21.09 -14.61
N ASP A 196 17.67 -20.70 -15.86
CA ASP A 196 17.24 -21.43 -17.06
C ASP A 196 17.80 -22.85 -17.08
N HIS A 197 19.06 -23.04 -16.69
CA HIS A 197 19.67 -24.36 -16.60
C HIS A 197 19.01 -25.21 -15.50
N LEU A 198 18.71 -24.64 -14.32
CA LEU A 198 17.96 -25.35 -13.27
C LEU A 198 16.57 -25.76 -13.77
N LEU A 199 15.85 -24.88 -14.46
CA LEU A 199 14.55 -25.22 -15.03
C LEU A 199 14.67 -26.37 -16.04
N LYS A 200 15.65 -26.30 -16.93
CA LYS A 200 15.90 -27.33 -17.95
C LYS A 200 16.29 -28.68 -17.34
N ASP A 201 17.31 -28.71 -16.48
CA ASP A 201 17.90 -29.95 -15.96
C ASP A 201 16.99 -30.67 -14.95
N LEU A 202 16.02 -29.95 -14.39
CA LEU A 202 15.00 -30.46 -13.47
C LEU A 202 13.60 -30.55 -14.11
N SER A 203 13.47 -30.21 -15.40
CA SER A 203 12.19 -30.24 -16.13
C SER A 203 11.07 -29.43 -15.43
N LEU A 204 11.41 -28.22 -14.98
CA LEU A 204 10.52 -27.28 -14.30
C LEU A 204 10.03 -26.20 -15.27
N LYS A 205 8.90 -25.56 -14.91
CA LYS A 205 8.37 -24.40 -15.63
C LYS A 205 8.55 -23.13 -14.81
N ALA A 206 8.88 -22.04 -15.48
CA ALA A 206 9.11 -20.76 -14.82
C ALA A 206 7.87 -20.23 -14.08
N GLU A 207 6.68 -20.48 -14.62
CA GLU A 207 5.38 -20.10 -14.04
C GLU A 207 5.07 -20.81 -12.71
N ASP A 208 5.61 -22.02 -12.50
CA ASP A 208 5.41 -22.82 -11.29
C ASP A 208 6.54 -22.65 -10.26
N VAL A 209 7.68 -22.09 -10.69
CA VAL A 209 8.92 -22.03 -9.90
C VAL A 209 9.53 -20.63 -10.02
N PRO A 210 8.93 -19.60 -9.39
CA PRO A 210 9.45 -18.25 -9.41
C PRO A 210 10.84 -18.15 -8.76
N LEU A 211 11.61 -17.16 -9.18
CA LEU A 211 12.90 -16.81 -8.58
C LEU A 211 12.70 -15.66 -7.59
N LEU A 212 12.98 -15.88 -6.30
CA LEU A 212 13.00 -14.81 -5.31
C LEU A 212 14.44 -14.43 -5.03
N ALA A 213 14.80 -13.15 -5.20
CA ALA A 213 16.16 -12.64 -5.06
C ALA A 213 16.24 -11.50 -4.04
N GLY A 214 17.13 -11.60 -3.05
CA GLY A 214 17.24 -10.61 -1.97
C GLY A 214 18.18 -9.46 -2.28
N GLU A 215 17.76 -8.24 -1.94
CA GLU A 215 18.63 -7.08 -1.90
C GLU A 215 19.73 -7.26 -0.83
N VAL A 216 20.92 -6.71 -1.09
CA VAL A 216 22.02 -6.68 -0.12
C VAL A 216 21.81 -5.59 0.93
N VAL A 217 22.64 -5.61 1.98
CA VAL A 217 22.59 -4.66 3.12
C VAL A 217 22.55 -3.20 2.64
N ARG A 218 21.57 -2.45 3.15
CA ARG A 218 21.45 -1.00 2.93
C ARG A 218 22.16 -0.16 3.99
N ALA A 219 22.13 -0.58 5.26
CA ALA A 219 22.72 0.12 6.42
C ALA A 219 22.46 1.65 6.40
N ASN A 220 21.19 2.05 6.21
CA ASN A 220 20.77 3.46 6.07
C ASN A 220 21.54 4.26 5.00
N GLY A 221 21.91 3.60 3.89
CA GLY A 221 22.70 4.19 2.81
C GLY A 221 24.21 3.90 2.90
N GLY A 222 24.68 3.37 4.03
CA GLY A 222 26.10 3.05 4.27
C GLY A 222 26.52 1.60 3.92
N GLY A 223 25.63 0.79 3.35
CA GLY A 223 25.93 -0.60 3.01
C GLY A 223 27.06 -0.71 1.98
N ARG A 224 28.05 -1.57 2.21
CA ARG A 224 29.24 -1.66 1.34
C ARG A 224 28.94 -2.05 -0.10
N CYS A 225 27.88 -2.83 -0.30
CA CYS A 225 27.46 -3.33 -1.61
C CYS A 225 26.13 -2.72 -2.07
N ILE A 226 25.68 -1.60 -1.46
CA ILE A 226 24.36 -1.02 -1.76
C ILE A 226 24.15 -0.69 -3.24
N SER A 227 25.23 -0.37 -3.97
CA SER A 227 25.20 -0.15 -5.43
C SER A 227 24.75 -1.37 -6.23
N MET A 228 24.74 -2.56 -5.63
CA MET A 228 24.22 -3.77 -6.24
C MET A 228 22.68 -3.82 -6.28
N ASN A 229 21.99 -3.13 -5.36
CA ASN A 229 20.52 -3.21 -5.28
C ASN A 229 19.82 -2.71 -6.57
N PRO A 230 20.21 -1.58 -7.19
CA PRO A 230 19.69 -1.19 -8.49
C PRO A 230 19.88 -2.25 -9.59
N ILE A 231 20.98 -3.02 -9.56
CA ILE A 231 21.25 -4.10 -10.52
C ILE A 231 20.36 -5.31 -10.25
N ILE A 232 20.21 -5.71 -8.97
CA ILE A 232 19.31 -6.80 -8.55
C ILE A 232 17.86 -6.47 -8.96
N ASN A 233 17.44 -5.21 -8.80
CA ASN A 233 16.11 -4.72 -9.15
C ASN A 233 15.78 -4.83 -10.65
N ARG A 234 16.75 -5.11 -11.52
CA ARG A 234 16.53 -5.38 -12.96
C ARG A 234 16.30 -6.86 -13.28
N LEU A 235 16.39 -7.78 -12.31
CA LEU A 235 16.11 -9.20 -12.57
C LEU A 235 14.77 -9.45 -13.29
N PRO A 236 13.65 -8.78 -12.92
CA PRO A 236 12.38 -8.95 -13.61
C PRO A 236 12.41 -8.56 -15.11
N GLU A 237 13.36 -7.72 -15.53
CA GLU A 237 13.52 -7.31 -16.94
C GLU A 237 14.01 -8.48 -17.81
N VAL A 238 14.76 -9.42 -17.23
CA VAL A 238 15.36 -10.57 -17.94
C VAL A 238 14.74 -11.92 -17.54
N ILE A 239 14.13 -12.00 -16.36
CA ILE A 239 13.39 -13.17 -15.85
C ILE A 239 12.02 -12.66 -15.38
N PRO A 240 10.96 -12.71 -16.22
CA PRO A 240 9.66 -12.13 -15.89
C PRO A 240 8.98 -12.71 -14.63
N THR A 241 9.38 -13.91 -14.19
CA THR A 241 8.91 -14.58 -12.96
C THR A 241 9.83 -14.37 -11.76
N ALA A 242 10.78 -13.42 -11.85
CA ALA A 242 11.64 -13.05 -10.74
C ALA A 242 11.00 -11.96 -9.86
N HIS A 243 11.19 -12.10 -8.55
CA HIS A 243 10.68 -11.21 -7.51
C HIS A 243 11.83 -10.75 -6.63
N VAL A 244 11.95 -9.43 -6.40
CA VAL A 244 13.05 -8.88 -5.59
C VAL A 244 12.58 -8.59 -4.17
N ILE A 245 13.28 -9.17 -3.20
CA ILE A 245 12.96 -9.06 -1.78
C ILE A 245 13.77 -7.91 -1.19
N SER A 246 13.08 -6.81 -0.87
CA SER A 246 13.75 -5.62 -0.34
C SER A 246 14.39 -5.86 1.03
N SER A 247 15.58 -5.27 1.22
CA SER A 247 16.33 -5.25 2.47
C SER A 247 16.13 -3.97 3.28
N GLU A 248 15.22 -3.09 2.86
CA GLU A 248 14.97 -1.81 3.54
C GLU A 248 14.49 -2.02 4.98
N GLY A 249 15.15 -1.35 5.94
CA GLY A 249 14.87 -1.49 7.37
C GLY A 249 15.44 -2.76 8.03
N CYS A 250 16.08 -3.67 7.28
CA CYS A 250 16.78 -4.80 7.88
C CYS A 250 18.03 -4.32 8.63
N SER A 251 18.21 -4.80 9.86
CA SER A 251 19.44 -4.55 10.64
C SER A 251 20.64 -5.30 10.07
N ASN A 252 21.84 -4.81 10.35
CA ASN A 252 23.08 -5.30 9.75
C ASN A 252 24.20 -5.49 10.77
N ALA A 253 25.13 -6.37 10.44
CA ALA A 253 26.35 -6.56 11.20
C ALA A 253 27.27 -5.33 11.07
N SER A 254 28.26 -5.26 11.96
CA SER A 254 29.23 -4.15 12.03
C SER A 254 30.08 -3.99 10.75
N ASP A 255 30.21 -5.05 9.95
CA ASP A 255 30.93 -4.99 8.67
C ASP A 255 30.18 -4.25 7.55
N SER A 256 28.87 -3.99 7.73
CA SER A 256 27.97 -3.39 6.73
C SER A 256 27.91 -4.15 5.40
N LEU A 257 28.27 -5.44 5.40
CA LEU A 257 28.19 -6.39 4.30
C LEU A 257 27.11 -7.45 4.55
N HIS A 258 27.02 -7.91 5.79
CA HIS A 258 26.13 -8.98 6.20
C HIS A 258 24.99 -8.46 7.06
N PHE A 259 23.85 -9.15 6.99
CA PHE A 259 22.78 -8.95 7.96
C PHE A 259 23.17 -9.54 9.31
N ASP A 260 22.69 -8.94 10.39
CA ASP A 260 22.76 -9.59 11.71
C ASP A 260 21.60 -10.61 11.84
N ALA A 261 21.48 -11.24 13.01
CA ALA A 261 20.42 -12.23 13.23
C ALA A 261 19.01 -11.63 13.04
N ALA A 262 18.77 -10.41 13.51
CA ALA A 262 17.46 -9.75 13.35
C ALA A 262 17.18 -9.40 11.87
N GLY A 263 18.20 -8.99 11.13
CA GLY A 263 18.12 -8.72 9.69
C GLY A 263 17.78 -9.96 8.89
N TYR A 264 18.44 -11.10 9.15
CA TYR A 264 18.12 -12.36 8.47
C TYR A 264 16.73 -12.88 8.81
N ARG A 265 16.26 -12.72 10.06
CA ARG A 265 14.88 -13.05 10.44
C ARG A 265 13.87 -12.24 9.65
N MET A 266 14.08 -10.93 9.59
CA MET A 266 13.20 -10.01 8.88
C MET A 266 13.19 -10.35 7.38
N LEU A 267 14.37 -10.53 6.79
CA LEU A 267 14.49 -10.83 5.37
C LEU A 267 13.87 -12.19 5.02
N GLY A 268 14.13 -13.22 5.82
CA GLY A 268 13.53 -14.55 5.66
C GLY A 268 11.99 -14.53 5.68
N LYS A 269 11.41 -13.77 6.62
CA LYS A 269 9.95 -13.52 6.64
C LYS A 269 9.46 -12.87 5.34
N ARG A 270 10.20 -11.90 4.79
CA ARG A 270 9.84 -11.22 3.53
C ARG A 270 9.88 -12.14 2.31
N TYR A 271 10.90 -13.01 2.20
CA TYR A 271 10.90 -14.08 1.20
C TYR A 271 9.63 -14.94 1.30
N ALA A 272 9.21 -15.28 2.52
CA ALA A 272 8.03 -16.10 2.71
C ALA A 272 6.74 -15.35 2.40
N TYR A 273 6.62 -14.07 2.75
CA TYR A 273 5.46 -13.25 2.41
C TYR A 273 5.27 -13.14 0.90
N GLU A 274 6.36 -12.91 0.16
CA GLU A 274 6.28 -12.89 -1.30
C GLU A 274 5.88 -14.26 -1.86
N MET A 275 6.49 -15.34 -1.37
CA MET A 275 6.13 -16.69 -1.82
C MET A 275 4.66 -17.04 -1.50
N LEU A 276 4.16 -16.68 -0.32
CA LEU A 276 2.75 -16.87 0.05
C LEU A 276 1.83 -16.05 -0.87
N HIS A 277 2.19 -14.79 -1.19
CA HIS A 277 1.46 -13.96 -2.15
C HIS A 277 1.36 -14.65 -3.52
N LEU A 278 2.48 -15.18 -4.04
CA LEU A 278 2.52 -15.90 -5.32
C LEU A 278 1.71 -17.21 -5.29
N MET A 279 1.45 -17.75 -4.10
CA MET A 279 0.58 -18.90 -3.88
C MET A 279 -0.88 -18.51 -3.64
N GLY A 280 -1.24 -17.23 -3.78
CA GLY A 280 -2.59 -16.71 -3.55
C GLY A 280 -2.95 -16.50 -2.08
N GLN A 281 -1.96 -16.43 -1.19
CA GLN A 281 -2.14 -16.28 0.25
C GLN A 281 -1.50 -14.98 0.77
N ASP A 282 -2.22 -13.86 0.67
CA ASP A 282 -1.77 -12.58 1.23
C ASP A 282 -1.92 -12.54 2.76
N VAL A 283 -0.78 -12.59 3.47
CA VAL A 283 -0.73 -12.60 4.95
C VAL A 283 -0.25 -11.29 5.58
N VAL A 284 0.15 -10.33 4.75
CA VAL A 284 0.65 -9.03 5.19
C VAL A 284 0.01 -7.87 4.44
N VAL A 285 -0.09 -6.74 5.12
CA VAL A 285 -0.26 -5.41 4.54
C VAL A 285 1.13 -4.83 4.28
N LYS A 286 1.41 -4.45 3.03
CA LYS A 286 2.63 -3.71 2.69
C LYS A 286 2.39 -2.21 2.90
N ASN A 287 3.25 -1.54 3.65
CA ASN A 287 3.16 -0.09 3.83
C ASN A 287 3.74 0.67 2.61
N PRO A 288 3.18 1.85 2.27
CA PRO A 288 2.02 2.47 2.91
C PRO A 288 0.72 1.67 2.65
N MET A 289 -0.07 1.49 3.70
CA MET A 289 -1.32 0.71 3.71
C MET A 289 -2.31 1.16 2.63
N LEU A 290 -2.50 2.47 2.49
CA LEU A 290 -3.29 3.08 1.42
C LEU A 290 -2.46 4.19 0.79
N TRP A 291 -1.87 3.92 -0.38
CA TRP A 291 -1.01 4.86 -1.11
C TRP A 291 -1.84 5.87 -1.94
N ALA A 292 -2.67 6.64 -1.26
CA ALA A 292 -3.51 7.69 -1.84
C ALA A 292 -3.74 8.80 -0.82
N ASP A 293 -4.28 9.95 -1.25
CA ASP A 293 -4.69 11.01 -0.34
C ASP A 293 -5.92 10.57 0.49
N VAL A 294 -5.64 10.05 1.70
CA VAL A 294 -6.62 9.63 2.71
C VAL A 294 -6.22 10.22 4.07
N PRO A 295 -6.25 11.54 4.21
CA PRO A 295 -5.76 12.23 5.41
C PRO A 295 -6.65 12.16 6.64
N ASP A 296 -6.07 12.56 7.77
CA ASP A 296 -6.73 12.75 9.07
C ASP A 296 -7.60 11.54 9.48
N PRO A 297 -7.06 10.31 9.42
CA PRO A 297 -7.87 9.12 9.65
C PRO A 297 -8.40 9.10 11.10
N ASP A 298 -9.67 8.73 11.27
CA ASP A 298 -10.17 8.15 12.52
C ASP A 298 -10.73 6.77 12.18
N VAL A 299 -10.29 5.76 12.93
CA VAL A 299 -10.60 4.36 12.70
C VAL A 299 -11.18 3.77 13.96
N ILE A 300 -12.32 3.10 13.83
CA ILE A 300 -12.97 2.35 14.91
C ILE A 300 -13.25 0.93 14.44
N ARG A 301 -13.38 0.00 15.39
CA ARG A 301 -13.85 -1.35 15.12
C ARG A 301 -15.29 -1.52 15.57
N VAL A 302 -16.14 -2.07 14.71
CA VAL A 302 -17.53 -2.43 15.04
C VAL A 302 -17.82 -3.82 14.50
N GLY A 303 -17.97 -4.79 15.40
CA GLY A 303 -18.04 -6.19 15.04
C GLY A 303 -16.74 -6.67 14.38
N GLU A 304 -16.86 -7.24 13.18
CA GLU A 304 -15.74 -7.76 12.38
C GLU A 304 -15.10 -6.72 11.45
N TYR A 305 -15.67 -5.52 11.33
CA TYR A 305 -15.19 -4.48 10.43
C TYR A 305 -14.45 -3.38 11.20
N TYR A 306 -13.37 -2.90 10.60
CA TYR A 306 -12.78 -1.60 10.86
C TYR A 306 -13.45 -0.59 9.92
N TYR A 307 -13.90 0.53 10.48
CA TYR A 307 -14.45 1.67 9.76
C TYR A 307 -13.50 2.86 9.87
N LEU A 308 -13.22 3.49 8.74
CA LEU A 308 -12.33 4.65 8.63
C LEU A 308 -13.11 5.83 8.07
N VAL A 309 -12.93 7.01 8.65
CA VAL A 309 -13.31 8.29 8.03
C VAL A 309 -12.06 9.09 7.69
N SER A 310 -12.11 9.87 6.60
CA SER A 310 -10.99 10.70 6.15
C SER A 310 -11.45 12.08 5.67
N THR A 311 -10.53 13.05 5.74
CA THR A 311 -10.74 14.43 5.28
C THR A 311 -10.83 14.55 3.75
N THR A 312 -11.78 15.37 3.29
CA THR A 312 -12.00 15.66 1.86
C THR A 312 -12.25 17.13 1.52
N MET A 313 -12.23 18.00 2.52
CA MET A 313 -12.23 19.46 2.34
C MET A 313 -13.42 19.94 1.50
N HIS A 314 -13.14 20.44 0.30
CA HIS A 314 -14.07 21.08 -0.62
C HIS A 314 -14.74 20.08 -1.56
N LEU A 315 -14.42 18.79 -1.44
CA LEU A 315 -15.02 17.75 -2.28
C LEU A 315 -16.39 17.33 -1.75
N MET A 316 -17.30 17.05 -2.68
CA MET A 316 -18.70 16.67 -2.40
C MET A 316 -19.08 15.42 -3.22
N PRO A 317 -19.73 14.39 -2.66
CA PRO A 317 -20.03 14.19 -1.25
C PRO A 317 -18.73 14.12 -0.42
N GLY A 318 -18.83 14.42 0.87
CA GLY A 318 -17.68 14.62 1.75
C GLY A 318 -17.65 13.67 2.95
N ALA A 319 -16.46 13.58 3.55
CA ALA A 319 -16.10 12.63 4.61
C ALA A 319 -16.45 11.18 4.26
N PRO A 320 -15.69 10.55 3.34
CA PRO A 320 -15.89 9.15 2.98
C PRO A 320 -15.75 8.25 4.19
N VAL A 321 -16.72 7.36 4.37
CA VAL A 321 -16.64 6.26 5.31
C VAL A 321 -16.21 5.02 4.54
N MET A 322 -15.09 4.45 4.92
CA MET A 322 -14.52 3.25 4.33
C MET A 322 -14.57 2.11 5.33
N ARG A 323 -14.59 0.86 4.86
CA ARG A 323 -14.46 -0.31 5.74
C ARG A 323 -13.47 -1.34 5.22
N SER A 324 -12.89 -2.11 6.14
CA SER A 324 -12.02 -3.25 5.89
C SER A 324 -12.09 -4.25 7.04
N LYS A 325 -11.77 -5.52 6.80
CA LYS A 325 -11.54 -6.50 7.89
C LYS A 325 -10.05 -6.75 8.14
N ASP A 326 -9.17 -6.43 7.18
CA ASP A 326 -7.78 -6.86 7.18
C ASP A 326 -6.76 -5.72 7.04
N PHE A 327 -7.22 -4.47 7.06
CA PHE A 327 -6.45 -3.24 6.83
C PHE A 327 -5.83 -3.10 5.43
N GLN A 328 -6.02 -4.05 4.51
CA GLN A 328 -5.54 -3.92 3.14
C GLN A 328 -6.68 -3.59 2.19
N ASN A 329 -7.77 -4.35 2.31
CA ASN A 329 -8.87 -4.33 1.37
C ASN A 329 -9.93 -3.35 1.87
N TRP A 330 -9.83 -2.11 1.40
CA TRP A 330 -10.74 -1.01 1.77
C TRP A 330 -11.73 -0.71 0.66
N GLU A 331 -13.00 -0.52 1.02
CA GLU A 331 -14.04 0.00 0.13
C GLU A 331 -14.70 1.24 0.75
N THR A 332 -15.02 2.24 -0.07
CA THR A 332 -15.87 3.36 0.35
C THR A 332 -17.32 2.89 0.40
N VAL A 333 -17.94 2.93 1.58
CA VAL A 333 -19.30 2.42 1.79
C VAL A 333 -20.37 3.50 1.84
N SER A 334 -20.01 4.71 2.26
CA SER A 334 -20.90 5.87 2.31
C SER A 334 -20.09 7.17 2.40
N TYR A 335 -20.81 8.28 2.41
CA TYR A 335 -20.30 9.60 2.75
C TYR A 335 -21.18 10.18 3.86
N ILE A 336 -20.61 10.97 4.76
CA ILE A 336 -21.37 11.53 5.89
C ILE A 336 -22.36 12.60 5.42
N PHE A 337 -22.05 13.30 4.32
CA PHE A 337 -22.94 14.29 3.75
C PHE A 337 -22.75 14.43 2.24
N ASP A 338 -23.82 14.80 1.55
CA ASP A 338 -23.79 15.04 0.10
C ASP A 338 -23.29 16.44 -0.24
N LYS A 339 -23.69 17.46 0.55
CA LYS A 339 -23.40 18.87 0.32
C LYS A 339 -23.24 19.62 1.63
N LEU A 340 -22.35 20.62 1.63
CA LEU A 340 -22.34 21.68 2.64
C LEU A 340 -22.98 22.93 2.03
N THR A 341 -23.84 23.62 2.78
CA THR A 341 -24.67 24.72 2.24
C THR A 341 -24.68 25.99 3.08
N ASP A 342 -23.90 26.03 4.16
CA ASP A 342 -23.87 27.15 5.12
C ASP A 342 -23.21 28.43 4.54
N SER A 343 -22.67 28.35 3.32
CA SER A 343 -22.00 29.45 2.62
C SER A 343 -22.16 29.30 1.10
N PRO A 344 -22.41 30.39 0.34
CA PRO A 344 -22.47 30.34 -1.12
C PRO A 344 -21.14 29.91 -1.75
N LYS A 345 -20.02 30.02 -1.03
CA LYS A 345 -18.69 29.59 -1.47
C LYS A 345 -18.64 28.09 -1.78
N TYR A 346 -19.46 27.26 -1.14
CA TYR A 346 -19.59 25.82 -1.47
C TYR A 346 -20.18 25.56 -2.86
N ASN A 347 -20.88 26.53 -3.43
CA ASN A 347 -21.37 26.48 -4.82
C ASN A 347 -20.44 27.23 -5.78
N MET A 348 -19.24 27.64 -5.33
CA MET A 348 -18.33 28.57 -5.99
C MET A 348 -19.00 29.90 -6.36
N GLU A 349 -19.83 30.43 -5.46
CA GLU A 349 -20.47 31.74 -5.61
C GLU A 349 -19.90 32.71 -4.57
N LYS A 350 -19.45 33.88 -5.03
CA LYS A 350 -18.81 34.91 -4.18
C LYS A 350 -17.55 34.42 -3.45
N GLY A 351 -16.80 33.51 -4.07
CA GLY A 351 -15.58 32.90 -3.53
C GLY A 351 -15.56 31.40 -3.74
N THR A 352 -14.62 30.71 -3.09
CA THR A 352 -14.53 29.24 -3.08
C THR A 352 -14.25 28.74 -1.66
N VAL A 353 -14.22 27.43 -1.46
CA VAL A 353 -13.79 26.80 -0.20
C VAL A 353 -12.55 25.94 -0.41
N TYR A 354 -11.71 26.22 -1.41
CA TYR A 354 -10.46 25.47 -1.61
C TYR A 354 -9.60 25.41 -0.33
N GLY A 355 -9.18 24.20 0.04
CA GLY A 355 -8.49 23.90 1.30
C GLY A 355 -9.34 24.04 2.57
N ARG A 356 -10.66 24.29 2.45
CA ARG A 356 -11.65 24.38 3.54
C ARG A 356 -12.79 23.39 3.28
N GLY A 357 -13.86 23.45 4.07
CA GLY A 357 -14.88 22.40 4.11
C GLY A 357 -14.49 21.35 5.13
N GLN A 358 -14.90 20.10 5.00
CA GLN A 358 -14.69 19.12 6.08
C GLN A 358 -13.19 18.84 6.33
N TRP A 359 -12.67 19.30 7.49
CA TRP A 359 -11.35 18.97 8.06
C TRP A 359 -11.47 17.81 9.07
N ALA A 360 -10.38 17.43 9.74
CA ALA A 360 -10.26 16.25 10.60
C ALA A 360 -11.57 15.84 11.29
N THR A 361 -12.09 14.67 10.91
CA THR A 361 -13.35 14.14 11.43
C THR A 361 -13.07 13.15 12.55
N SER A 362 -13.83 13.20 13.63
CA SER A 362 -13.91 12.12 14.62
C SER A 362 -15.04 11.17 14.29
N LEU A 363 -14.78 9.86 14.31
CA LEU A 363 -15.75 8.79 14.11
C LEU A 363 -15.87 7.98 15.40
N LYS A 364 -17.09 7.74 15.88
CA LYS A 364 -17.36 6.96 17.09
C LYS A 364 -18.56 6.06 16.91
N TYR A 365 -18.58 4.95 17.64
CA TYR A 365 -19.74 4.08 17.74
C TYR A 365 -20.16 4.00 19.20
N HIS A 366 -21.42 4.30 19.49
CA HIS A 366 -21.95 4.33 20.84
C HIS A 366 -23.43 3.92 20.83
N LYS A 367 -23.79 3.00 21.73
CA LYS A 367 -25.18 2.50 21.90
C LYS A 367 -25.91 2.17 20.59
N GLY A 368 -25.25 1.41 19.72
CA GLY A 368 -25.88 0.93 18.48
C GLY A 368 -25.78 1.89 17.29
N LYS A 369 -25.25 3.11 17.46
CA LYS A 369 -25.20 4.14 16.42
C LYS A 369 -23.78 4.63 16.16
N PHE A 370 -23.54 5.01 14.92
CA PHE A 370 -22.36 5.73 14.50
C PHE A 370 -22.57 7.24 14.69
N TYR A 371 -21.51 7.93 15.08
CA TYR A 371 -21.46 9.38 15.23
C TYR A 371 -20.22 9.91 14.55
N ALA A 372 -20.35 11.07 13.92
CA ALA A 372 -19.23 11.77 13.34
C ALA A 372 -19.26 13.26 13.67
N LEU A 373 -18.09 13.81 14.01
CA LEU A 373 -17.92 15.22 14.36
C LEU A 373 -16.80 15.83 13.53
N PHE A 374 -17.08 16.96 12.86
CA PHE A 374 -16.05 17.71 12.12
C PHE A 374 -16.33 19.20 12.08
N ALA A 375 -15.27 20.01 11.97
CA ALA A 375 -15.37 21.44 11.74
C ALA A 375 -14.97 21.78 10.28
N PRO A 376 -15.70 22.68 9.59
CA PRO A 376 -15.44 23.00 8.19
C PRO A 376 -14.34 24.05 7.94
N ASN A 377 -13.75 24.61 9.01
CA ASN A 377 -12.68 25.62 8.95
C ASN A 377 -12.94 26.78 7.95
N ASP A 378 -14.20 27.26 7.91
CA ASP A 378 -14.62 28.43 7.13
C ASP A 378 -15.15 29.55 8.04
N ASN A 379 -15.24 30.77 7.53
CA ASN A 379 -15.85 31.89 8.24
C ASN A 379 -16.56 32.84 7.25
N PRO A 380 -17.88 33.11 7.40
CA PRO A 380 -18.82 32.40 8.27
C PRO A 380 -19.02 30.93 7.82
N GLY A 381 -19.74 30.14 8.62
CA GLY A 381 -20.00 28.71 8.32
C GLY A 381 -19.02 27.74 8.97
N GLY A 382 -18.15 28.22 9.88
CA GLY A 382 -17.14 27.46 10.62
C GLY A 382 -17.68 26.57 11.74
N ASP A 383 -18.98 26.61 12.00
CA ASP A 383 -19.61 25.84 13.06
C ASP A 383 -19.39 24.34 12.84
N THR A 384 -19.23 23.58 13.93
CA THR A 384 -18.98 22.13 13.91
C THR A 384 -20.26 21.36 13.60
N TYR A 385 -20.16 20.35 12.74
CA TYR A 385 -21.22 19.39 12.47
C TYR A 385 -21.11 18.19 13.38
N ILE A 386 -22.24 17.68 13.86
CA ILE A 386 -22.37 16.33 14.40
C ILE A 386 -23.41 15.58 13.57
N TYR A 387 -23.02 14.45 13.00
CA TYR A 387 -23.89 13.53 12.27
C TYR A 387 -24.03 12.20 13.01
N SER A 388 -25.12 11.48 12.76
CA SER A 388 -25.31 10.12 13.24
C SER A 388 -25.92 9.20 12.20
N ALA A 389 -25.66 7.90 12.30
CA ALA A 389 -26.25 6.87 11.44
C ALA A 389 -26.47 5.57 12.22
N ASP A 390 -27.53 4.83 11.88
CA ASP A 390 -27.78 3.49 12.45
C ASP A 390 -26.80 2.44 11.89
N LYS A 391 -26.31 2.66 10.67
CA LYS A 391 -25.31 1.83 10.00
C LYS A 391 -24.33 2.76 9.28
N ALA A 392 -23.05 2.43 9.31
CA ALA A 392 -22.02 3.21 8.63
C ALA A 392 -22.26 3.31 7.12
N GLU A 393 -22.86 2.28 6.51
CA GLU A 393 -23.21 2.21 5.09
C GLU A 393 -24.53 2.94 4.75
N GLY A 394 -25.27 3.38 5.76
CA GLY A 394 -26.60 3.96 5.63
C GLY A 394 -26.60 5.48 5.49
N GLU A 395 -27.79 6.06 5.67
CA GLU A 395 -28.00 7.50 5.70
C GLU A 395 -27.44 8.11 6.99
N TRP A 396 -26.67 9.19 6.83
CA TRP A 396 -26.17 10.00 7.93
C TRP A 396 -27.05 11.24 8.12
N LYS A 397 -27.50 11.47 9.35
CA LYS A 397 -28.42 12.55 9.72
C LYS A 397 -27.73 13.58 10.58
N LEU A 398 -27.89 14.85 10.23
CA LEU A 398 -27.41 15.97 11.02
C LEU A 398 -28.11 15.97 12.39
N VAL A 399 -27.31 15.96 13.45
CA VAL A 399 -27.78 16.03 14.85
C VAL A 399 -27.74 17.48 15.33
N SER A 400 -26.62 18.18 15.14
CA SER A 400 -26.44 19.54 15.64
C SER A 400 -25.41 20.33 14.85
N ARG A 401 -25.56 21.67 14.86
CA ARG A 401 -24.52 22.65 14.53
C ARG A 401 -24.04 23.30 15.83
N MET A 402 -22.73 23.32 16.07
CA MET A 402 -22.14 23.85 17.32
C MET A 402 -21.05 24.87 17.04
N LYS A 403 -20.59 25.56 18.09
CA LYS A 403 -19.38 26.39 18.02
C LYS A 403 -18.21 25.62 17.41
N HIS A 404 -17.28 26.34 16.81
CA HIS A 404 -16.13 25.76 16.14
C HIS A 404 -15.21 24.96 17.09
N PHE A 405 -15.03 23.68 16.79
CA PHE A 405 -14.08 22.78 17.46
C PHE A 405 -13.00 22.32 16.46
N HIS A 406 -11.85 23.02 16.45
CA HIS A 406 -10.70 22.68 15.59
C HIS A 406 -10.12 21.32 15.98
N ASP A 407 -9.89 20.42 15.01
CA ASP A 407 -9.19 19.14 15.20
C ASP A 407 -9.66 18.31 16.41
N ALA A 408 -10.97 18.06 16.44
CA ALA A 408 -11.67 17.55 17.60
C ALA A 408 -11.86 16.02 17.61
N SER A 409 -11.94 15.46 18.82
CA SER A 409 -12.37 14.09 19.13
C SER A 409 -13.68 14.15 19.90
N LEU A 410 -14.73 13.51 19.37
CA LEU A 410 -15.92 13.17 20.15
C LEU A 410 -15.56 11.98 21.06
N PHE A 411 -15.97 12.00 22.32
CA PHE A 411 -15.65 10.96 23.27
C PHE A 411 -16.86 10.66 24.15
N PHE A 412 -17.33 9.41 24.08
CA PHE A 412 -18.37 8.88 24.98
C PHE A 412 -17.65 8.10 26.07
N ASP A 413 -17.80 8.52 27.32
CA ASP A 413 -17.18 7.86 28.48
C ASP A 413 -18.04 6.69 28.98
N ASP A 414 -17.49 5.88 29.87
CA ASP A 414 -18.15 4.68 30.42
C ASP A 414 -19.39 5.03 31.27
N ASP A 415 -19.50 6.27 31.75
CA ASP A 415 -20.65 6.79 32.49
C ASP A 415 -21.68 7.52 31.60
N ASP A 416 -21.57 7.33 30.28
CA ASP A 416 -22.41 7.94 29.24
C ASP A 416 -22.30 9.46 29.11
N ARG A 417 -21.38 10.10 29.83
CA ARG A 417 -21.08 11.52 29.61
C ARG A 417 -20.35 11.69 28.29
N VAL A 418 -20.66 12.80 27.62
CA VAL A 418 -20.13 13.08 26.28
C VAL A 418 -19.20 14.27 26.35
N TYR A 419 -18.00 14.11 25.84
CA TYR A 419 -16.99 15.17 25.79
C TYR A 419 -16.54 15.43 24.36
N VAL A 420 -16.12 16.67 24.12
CA VAL A 420 -15.37 17.04 22.93
C VAL A 420 -14.01 17.53 23.38
N VAL A 421 -12.95 16.87 22.92
CA VAL A 421 -11.56 17.29 23.12
C VAL A 421 -11.06 17.88 21.81
N TYR A 422 -10.51 19.09 21.82
CA TYR A 422 -10.22 19.84 20.59
C TYR A 422 -9.02 20.77 20.76
N GLY A 423 -8.56 21.32 19.64
CA GLY A 423 -7.41 22.23 19.59
C GLY A 423 -6.17 21.61 20.22
N THR A 424 -5.60 22.33 21.18
CA THR A 424 -4.41 21.94 21.93
C THR A 424 -4.79 21.64 23.39
N GLY A 425 -5.62 20.61 23.57
CA GLY A 425 -6.02 20.12 24.89
C GLY A 425 -7.23 20.82 25.51
N GLN A 426 -8.01 21.58 24.75
CA GLN A 426 -9.31 22.05 25.23
C GLN A 426 -10.30 20.89 25.35
N ILE A 427 -11.17 20.95 26.34
CA ILE A 427 -12.26 20.00 26.55
C ILE A 427 -13.53 20.73 27.01
N CYS A 428 -14.69 20.26 26.55
CA CYS A 428 -15.98 20.62 27.10
C CYS A 428 -16.90 19.39 27.16
N GLU A 429 -17.94 19.47 27.98
CA GLU A 429 -18.97 18.44 28.08
C GLU A 429 -20.18 18.85 27.22
N LEU A 430 -20.75 17.89 26.52
CA LEU A 430 -21.98 18.05 25.76
C LEU A 430 -23.17 17.52 26.54
N LYS A 431 -24.35 18.06 26.26
CA LYS A 431 -25.61 17.42 26.66
C LYS A 431 -25.67 16.00 26.07
N SER A 432 -26.32 15.08 26.77
CA SER A 432 -26.45 13.68 26.37
C SER A 432 -27.14 13.47 25.02
N ASP A 433 -27.97 14.42 24.59
CA ASP A 433 -28.64 14.44 23.28
C ASP A 433 -27.81 15.10 22.16
N LEU A 434 -26.58 15.52 22.47
CA LEU A 434 -25.67 16.23 21.56
C LEU A 434 -26.24 17.56 21.03
N SER A 435 -27.22 18.17 21.71
CA SER A 435 -27.83 19.43 21.24
C SER A 435 -26.98 20.67 21.51
N GLY A 436 -25.95 20.58 22.37
CA GLY A 436 -25.05 21.69 22.65
C GLY A 436 -24.08 21.41 23.79
N VAL A 437 -23.18 22.37 24.01
CA VAL A 437 -22.23 22.39 25.14
C VAL A 437 -22.98 22.68 26.44
N ILE A 438 -22.61 21.97 27.51
CA ILE A 438 -23.07 22.30 28.87
C ILE A 438 -22.34 23.57 29.33
N PRO A 439 -23.05 24.67 29.65
CA PRO A 439 -22.41 25.92 30.05
C PRO A 439 -21.47 25.75 31.24
N GLY A 440 -20.29 26.37 31.18
CA GLY A 440 -19.30 26.35 32.26
C GLY A 440 -18.39 25.11 32.30
N THR A 441 -18.51 24.19 31.34
CA THR A 441 -17.68 22.96 31.29
C THR A 441 -16.41 23.09 30.46
N ASP A 442 -16.26 24.20 29.73
CA ASP A 442 -15.07 24.52 28.95
C ASP A 442 -13.83 24.68 29.84
N ARG A 443 -12.77 23.94 29.52
CA ARG A 443 -11.48 24.00 30.23
C ARG A 443 -10.33 23.46 29.38
N ILE A 444 -9.12 23.58 29.90
CA ILE A 444 -7.89 23.09 29.27
C ILE A 444 -7.35 21.91 30.11
N LEU A 445 -7.09 20.76 29.47
CA LEU A 445 -6.59 19.54 30.10
C LEU A 445 -5.13 19.66 30.53
N PHE A 446 -4.30 20.33 29.75
CA PHE A 446 -2.88 20.50 30.04
C PHE A 446 -2.33 21.82 29.53
N LYS A 447 -1.30 22.33 30.22
CA LYS A 447 -0.47 23.41 29.69
C LYS A 447 0.57 22.80 28.77
N ARG A 448 0.68 23.34 27.56
CA ARG A 448 1.70 22.98 26.57
C ARG A 448 3.11 23.06 27.17
N GLU A 449 3.93 22.03 26.95
CA GLU A 449 5.34 22.05 27.40
C GLU A 449 6.17 23.08 26.62
N ALA A 450 7.28 23.52 27.20
CA ALA A 450 8.12 24.57 26.61
C ALA A 450 8.78 24.14 25.29
N ASP A 451 9.00 22.84 25.07
CA ASP A 451 9.61 22.29 23.86
C ASP A 451 8.61 21.99 22.74
N GLU A 452 7.31 22.13 23.01
CA GLU A 452 6.23 22.08 22.03
C GLU A 452 6.04 23.47 21.41
N THR A 453 6.89 23.83 20.45
CA THR A 453 6.98 25.22 19.92
C THR A 453 6.24 25.47 18.61
N GLY A 454 5.54 24.48 18.05
CA GLY A 454 4.90 24.57 16.73
C GLY A 454 3.48 24.00 16.69
N LEU A 455 3.21 23.01 15.85
CA LEU A 455 1.90 22.35 15.77
C LEU A 455 1.68 21.41 16.97
N LEU A 456 0.48 21.40 17.56
CA LEU A 456 0.02 20.37 18.49
C LEU A 456 -1.51 20.25 18.39
N GLU A 457 -1.97 19.31 17.55
CA GLU A 457 -3.38 19.19 17.14
C GLU A 457 -3.76 17.72 16.83
N GLY A 458 -4.84 17.51 16.07
CA GLY A 458 -5.29 16.19 15.64
C GLY A 458 -5.72 15.29 16.80
N SER A 459 -6.53 15.82 17.72
CA SER A 459 -6.93 15.12 18.94
C SER A 459 -7.63 13.80 18.64
N ARG A 460 -7.17 12.69 19.25
CA ARG A 460 -7.90 11.43 19.36
C ARG A 460 -7.88 10.91 20.79
N MET A 461 -9.05 10.85 21.40
CA MET A 461 -9.22 10.34 22.76
C MET A 461 -9.69 8.88 22.73
N VAL A 462 -9.01 8.01 23.49
CA VAL A 462 -9.44 6.64 23.78
C VAL A 462 -9.32 6.35 25.28
N LYS A 463 -10.12 5.41 25.77
CA LYS A 463 -10.00 4.89 27.13
C LYS A 463 -9.55 3.43 27.06
N HIS A 464 -8.55 3.08 27.85
CA HIS A 464 -7.99 1.73 27.91
C HIS A 464 -7.55 1.43 29.34
N ASP A 465 -7.96 0.27 29.88
CA ASP A 465 -7.65 -0.17 31.24
C ASP A 465 -7.91 0.91 32.32
N GLY A 466 -9.06 1.57 32.21
CA GLY A 466 -9.51 2.60 33.16
C GLY A 466 -8.80 3.95 33.05
N LYS A 467 -7.86 4.12 32.12
CA LYS A 467 -7.12 5.37 31.88
C LYS A 467 -7.51 6.02 30.55
N TYR A 468 -7.37 7.33 30.46
CA TYR A 468 -7.63 8.10 29.25
C TYR A 468 -6.32 8.40 28.52
N TYR A 469 -6.34 8.28 27.20
CA TYR A 469 -5.20 8.49 26.31
C TYR A 469 -5.61 9.45 25.20
N LEU A 470 -5.01 10.62 25.20
CA LEU A 470 -5.16 11.62 24.16
C LEU A 470 -3.94 11.58 23.25
N THR A 471 -4.10 11.03 22.05
CA THR A 471 -3.04 11.05 21.04
C THR A 471 -3.16 12.29 20.16
N MET A 472 -2.02 12.87 19.81
CA MET A 472 -1.92 14.11 19.04
C MET A 472 -0.69 14.08 18.13
N ILE A 473 -0.76 14.83 17.04
CA ILE A 473 0.42 15.15 16.24
C ILE A 473 1.16 16.34 16.86
N SER A 474 2.47 16.22 16.95
CA SER A 474 3.37 17.31 17.36
C SER A 474 4.31 17.67 16.21
N TRP A 475 4.50 18.96 15.98
CA TRP A 475 5.51 19.48 15.06
C TRP A 475 6.24 20.70 15.65
N PRO A 476 7.20 20.49 16.55
CA PRO A 476 7.99 21.57 17.12
C PRO A 476 8.90 22.20 16.07
N ALA A 477 9.24 23.48 16.25
CA ALA A 477 10.11 24.19 15.33
C ALA A 477 11.46 23.47 15.16
N GLY A 478 11.85 23.21 13.91
CA GLY A 478 13.11 22.53 13.57
C GLY A 478 13.12 21.01 13.82
N LYS A 479 12.01 20.40 14.27
CA LYS A 479 11.90 18.95 14.47
C LYS A 479 10.99 18.30 13.43
N ALA A 480 11.10 16.98 13.30
CA ALA A 480 10.19 16.18 12.50
C ALA A 480 8.80 16.12 13.14
N ARG A 481 7.75 16.01 12.32
CA ARG A 481 6.40 15.65 12.79
C ARG A 481 6.45 14.28 13.48
N HIS A 482 5.77 14.14 14.60
CA HIS A 482 5.78 12.89 15.37
C HIS A 482 4.50 12.74 16.21
N GLN A 483 4.20 11.53 16.67
CA GLN A 483 3.00 11.24 17.47
C GLN A 483 3.32 11.29 18.95
N VAL A 484 2.55 12.06 19.71
CA VAL A 484 2.60 12.12 21.18
C VAL A 484 1.31 11.56 21.77
N CYS A 485 1.41 11.03 22.99
CA CYS A 485 0.28 10.57 23.77
C CYS A 485 0.31 11.19 25.16
N TYR A 486 -0.83 11.69 25.58
CA TYR A 486 -1.10 12.23 26.89
C TYR A 486 -1.97 11.25 27.67
N ARG A 487 -1.50 10.76 28.82
CA ARG A 487 -2.18 9.76 29.66
C ARG A 487 -2.66 10.39 30.96
N MET A 488 -3.88 10.05 31.39
CA MET A 488 -4.47 10.52 32.66
C MET A 488 -5.37 9.47 33.29
N ASP A 489 -5.41 9.43 34.63
CA ASP A 489 -6.27 8.50 35.40
C ASP A 489 -7.72 8.99 35.52
N SER A 490 -7.90 10.31 35.46
CA SER A 490 -9.21 10.95 35.37
C SER A 490 -9.08 12.22 34.54
N LEU A 491 -10.17 12.69 33.95
CA LEU A 491 -10.19 13.96 33.20
C LEU A 491 -9.85 15.19 34.06
N ASN A 492 -9.76 15.05 35.38
CA ASN A 492 -9.35 16.09 36.33
C ASN A 492 -7.97 15.84 36.94
N GLY A 493 -7.34 14.71 36.60
CA GLY A 493 -6.10 14.25 37.20
C GLY A 493 -4.86 14.87 36.56
N PRO A 494 -3.68 14.61 37.16
CA PRO A 494 -2.41 14.94 36.51
C PRO A 494 -2.29 14.17 35.20
N LEU A 495 -1.49 14.72 34.29
CA LEU A 495 -1.40 14.24 32.93
C LEU A 495 0.07 14.06 32.58
N GLU A 496 0.41 12.88 32.04
CA GLU A 496 1.75 12.51 31.62
C GLU A 496 1.84 12.48 30.10
N LYS A 497 3.00 12.80 29.53
CA LYS A 497 3.23 12.80 28.08
C LYS A 497 4.33 11.83 27.68
N LYS A 498 4.15 11.17 26.54
CA LYS A 498 5.20 10.37 25.88
C LYS A 498 5.15 10.52 24.37
N THR A 499 6.31 10.56 23.72
CA THR A 499 6.41 10.33 22.28
C THR A 499 6.19 8.86 22.00
N ILE A 500 5.13 8.53 21.25
CA ILE A 500 4.74 7.15 20.96
C ILE A 500 5.14 6.71 19.55
N LEU A 501 5.47 7.64 18.65
CA LEU A 501 6.05 7.37 17.33
C LEU A 501 6.95 8.53 16.90
N LEU A 502 8.19 8.23 16.54
CA LEU A 502 9.10 9.14 15.84
C LEU A 502 9.86 8.31 14.80
N SER A 503 9.32 8.24 13.58
CA SER A 503 9.86 7.37 12.53
C SER A 503 9.82 8.06 11.18
N SER A 504 10.89 7.93 10.41
CA SER A 504 10.86 8.08 8.95
C SER A 504 10.34 6.78 8.32
N PHE A 505 9.90 6.83 7.06
CA PHE A 505 9.48 5.64 6.34
C PHE A 505 9.49 5.85 4.82
N GLY A 506 9.99 4.88 4.05
CA GLY A 506 9.90 4.85 2.58
C GLY A 506 10.55 6.03 1.86
N GLY A 507 11.64 6.58 2.43
CA GLY A 507 12.34 7.76 1.90
C GLY A 507 11.76 9.11 2.32
N PHE A 508 10.77 9.14 3.21
CA PHE A 508 10.13 10.36 3.72
C PHE A 508 10.43 10.58 5.22
N PRO A 509 10.55 11.83 5.68
CA PRO A 509 11.23 12.17 6.93
C PRO A 509 10.42 11.90 8.22
N TYR A 510 9.13 11.62 8.13
CA TYR A 510 8.27 11.45 9.31
C TYR A 510 7.01 10.63 9.02
N VAL A 511 6.31 10.24 10.08
CA VAL A 511 4.96 9.67 10.11
C VAL A 511 4.27 10.22 11.35
N GLY A 512 3.06 10.78 11.21
CA GLY A 512 2.35 11.39 12.33
C GLY A 512 0.92 11.80 11.98
N GLN A 513 0.09 11.99 13.02
CA GLN A 513 -1.35 12.23 12.94
C GLN A 513 -2.16 11.04 12.44
N GLY A 514 -3.15 10.65 13.23
CA GLY A 514 -4.00 9.49 12.98
C GLY A 514 -4.54 8.94 14.28
N THR A 515 -4.81 7.64 14.34
CA THR A 515 -5.49 7.02 15.49
C THR A 515 -4.89 5.68 15.88
N ILE A 516 -5.33 5.16 17.02
CA ILE A 516 -5.11 3.77 17.44
C ILE A 516 -6.45 3.04 17.55
N VAL A 517 -6.48 1.76 17.20
CA VAL A 517 -7.68 0.94 17.21
C VAL A 517 -7.36 -0.47 17.71
N ASP A 518 -8.28 -1.05 18.46
CA ASP A 518 -8.21 -2.41 18.98
C ASP A 518 -8.65 -3.44 17.92
N GLY A 519 -7.99 -4.59 17.91
CA GLY A 519 -8.29 -5.72 17.05
C GLY A 519 -9.10 -6.80 17.74
N ALA A 520 -9.84 -7.58 16.94
CA ALA A 520 -10.56 -8.76 17.43
C ALA A 520 -9.62 -9.88 17.94
N ASP A 521 -8.34 -9.82 17.56
CA ASP A 521 -7.27 -10.71 18.02
C ASP A 521 -6.63 -10.27 19.35
N GLY A 522 -7.13 -9.19 19.96
CA GLY A 522 -6.62 -8.62 21.21
C GLY A 522 -5.39 -7.71 21.02
N ASN A 523 -4.86 -7.59 19.80
CA ASN A 523 -3.79 -6.64 19.49
C ASN A 523 -4.35 -5.24 19.28
N TRP A 524 -3.48 -4.23 19.28
CA TRP A 524 -3.81 -2.88 18.88
C TRP A 524 -2.99 -2.46 17.65
N TYR A 525 -3.53 -1.52 16.89
CA TYR A 525 -2.94 -1.03 15.64
C TYR A 525 -2.94 0.49 15.59
N GLY A 526 -1.88 1.08 15.04
CA GLY A 526 -1.81 2.50 14.71
C GLY A 526 -2.02 2.73 13.23
N ILE A 527 -2.98 3.60 12.88
CA ILE A 527 -3.25 4.07 11.52
C ILE A 527 -2.85 5.54 11.45
N ILE A 528 -1.66 5.81 10.92
CA ILE A 528 -1.01 7.13 10.98
C ILE A 528 -0.58 7.53 9.57
N PHE A 529 -0.76 8.80 9.19
CA PHE A 529 -0.43 9.25 7.84
C PHE A 529 0.99 9.80 7.69
N GLN A 530 1.41 9.88 6.43
CA GLN A 530 2.68 10.44 5.99
C GLN A 530 2.45 11.31 4.75
N ASP A 531 3.04 12.51 4.73
CA ASP A 531 2.97 13.39 3.56
C ASP A 531 3.93 12.89 2.47
N ARG A 532 3.41 12.68 1.25
CA ARG A 532 4.17 12.13 0.10
C ARG A 532 4.06 12.96 -1.17
N GLY A 533 4.27 14.27 -1.06
CA GLY A 533 4.32 15.15 -2.24
C GLY A 533 3.04 15.04 -3.07
N GLY A 534 3.17 14.91 -4.39
CA GLY A 534 2.05 15.03 -5.34
C GLY A 534 0.88 14.08 -5.10
N VAL A 535 1.09 12.89 -4.51
CA VAL A 535 -0.02 11.95 -4.19
C VAL A 535 -0.84 12.40 -2.98
N GLY A 536 -0.32 13.30 -2.15
CA GLY A 536 -0.95 13.77 -0.92
C GLY A 536 -0.51 13.01 0.33
N ARG A 537 -1.44 12.83 1.28
CA ARG A 537 -1.18 12.26 2.61
C ARG A 537 -1.64 10.80 2.65
N VAL A 538 -0.69 9.88 2.75
CA VAL A 538 -0.91 8.43 2.63
C VAL A 538 -0.94 7.75 3.98
N LEU A 539 -1.71 6.67 4.11
CA LEU A 539 -1.81 5.95 5.38
C LEU A 539 -0.73 4.89 5.52
N THR A 540 -0.18 4.80 6.74
CA THR A 540 0.66 3.70 7.20
C THR A 540 -0.06 2.94 8.32
N CYS A 541 0.28 1.67 8.48
CA CYS A 541 -0.34 0.78 9.46
C CYS A 541 0.73 0.02 10.22
N MET A 542 0.66 0.01 11.55
CA MET A 542 1.69 -0.58 12.40
C MET A 542 1.12 -1.17 13.68
N PRO A 543 1.82 -2.10 14.34
CA PRO A 543 1.44 -2.53 15.67
C PRO A 543 1.41 -1.34 16.66
N CYS A 544 0.45 -1.37 17.57
CA CYS A 544 0.44 -0.58 18.80
C CYS A 544 0.68 -1.55 19.96
N ARG A 545 1.82 -1.39 20.63
CA ARG A 545 2.31 -2.27 21.69
C ARG A 545 2.16 -1.56 23.03
N TRP A 546 1.38 -2.14 23.94
CA TRP A 546 1.27 -1.64 25.30
C TRP A 546 2.52 -2.01 26.11
N ILE A 547 3.39 -1.02 26.34
CA ILE A 547 4.66 -1.19 27.07
C ILE A 547 4.62 -0.24 28.27
N ASP A 548 4.68 -0.80 29.49
CA ASP A 548 4.57 -0.04 30.75
C ASP A 548 3.33 0.88 30.80
N GLY A 549 2.21 0.39 30.23
CA GLY A 549 0.95 1.13 30.12
C GLY A 549 0.97 2.30 29.11
N TRP A 550 1.86 2.26 28.12
CA TRP A 550 1.90 3.24 27.01
C TRP A 550 1.65 2.58 25.65
N PRO A 551 0.86 3.20 24.75
CA PRO A 551 0.55 2.67 23.42
C PRO A 551 1.69 2.96 22.42
N MET A 552 2.81 2.26 22.54
CA MET A 552 4.00 2.49 21.70
C MET A 552 3.75 1.99 20.27
N LEU A 553 3.95 2.84 19.26
CA LEU A 553 3.70 2.50 17.86
C LEU A 553 4.97 2.00 17.15
N GLY A 554 4.78 1.16 16.15
CA GLY A 554 5.84 0.63 15.30
C GLY A 554 6.23 -0.80 15.61
N ASP A 555 7.24 -1.29 14.89
CA ASP A 555 7.88 -2.57 15.14
C ASP A 555 8.60 -2.58 16.50
N GLU A 556 9.31 -3.68 16.82
CA GLU A 556 10.04 -3.83 18.09
C GLU A 556 11.01 -2.68 18.38
N ASN A 557 11.53 -2.03 17.33
CA ASN A 557 12.47 -0.91 17.39
C ASN A 557 11.78 0.47 17.33
N GLY A 558 10.45 0.52 17.25
CA GLY A 558 9.68 1.76 17.15
C GLY A 558 9.63 2.37 15.74
N HIS A 559 9.99 1.59 14.71
CA HIS A 559 9.93 2.03 13.32
C HIS A 559 8.61 1.61 12.65
N VAL A 560 8.16 2.37 11.65
CA VAL A 560 7.06 1.92 10.79
C VAL A 560 7.53 0.72 9.96
N PRO A 561 6.91 -0.47 10.10
CA PRO A 561 7.37 -1.65 9.38
C PRO A 561 6.97 -1.59 7.90
N THR A 562 7.80 -2.13 7.02
CA THR A 562 7.43 -2.30 5.59
C THR A 562 6.26 -3.26 5.42
N TYR A 563 6.20 -4.30 6.26
CA TYR A 563 5.16 -5.32 6.22
C TYR A 563 4.54 -5.48 7.60
N MET A 564 3.22 -5.41 7.67
CA MET A 564 2.45 -5.63 8.88
C MET A 564 1.56 -6.85 8.70
N VAL A 565 1.56 -7.77 9.68
CA VAL A 565 0.77 -9.01 9.59
C VAL A 565 -0.72 -8.67 9.72
N LYS A 566 -1.52 -9.14 8.77
CA LYS A 566 -2.96 -8.88 8.78
C LYS A 566 -3.63 -9.47 10.03
N PRO A 567 -4.63 -8.78 10.60
CA PRO A 567 -5.47 -9.36 11.66
C PRO A 567 -6.38 -10.48 11.12
N VAL A 568 -6.78 -10.40 9.85
CA VAL A 568 -7.71 -11.33 9.19
C VAL A 568 -7.14 -11.72 7.83
N LEU A 569 -7.27 -12.99 7.45
CA LEU A 569 -6.76 -13.56 6.19
C LEU A 569 -7.89 -13.93 5.24
N GLY A 570 -7.60 -13.99 3.94
CA GLY A 570 -8.53 -14.52 2.94
C GLY A 570 -9.64 -13.55 2.50
N GLU A 571 -9.52 -12.27 2.83
CA GLU A 571 -10.48 -11.25 2.38
C GLU A 571 -10.36 -10.97 0.88
N ALA A 572 -11.51 -10.73 0.25
CA ALA A 572 -11.57 -10.35 -1.15
C ALA A 572 -10.96 -8.96 -1.38
N VAL A 573 -10.33 -8.80 -2.55
CA VAL A 573 -9.73 -7.52 -2.95
C VAL A 573 -10.80 -6.44 -3.09
N LYS A 574 -10.56 -5.30 -2.44
CA LYS A 574 -11.42 -4.11 -2.49
C LYS A 574 -10.58 -2.87 -2.71
N THR A 575 -11.13 -1.88 -3.41
CA THR A 575 -10.43 -0.65 -3.79
C THR A 575 -11.27 0.60 -3.51
N ILE A 576 -10.56 1.72 -3.31
CA ILE A 576 -11.17 3.06 -3.14
C ILE A 576 -11.20 3.86 -4.46
N TYR A 577 -10.79 3.22 -5.55
CA TYR A 577 -10.81 3.70 -6.93
C TYR A 577 -11.56 2.69 -7.79
N ALA A 578 -12.10 3.13 -8.92
CA ALA A 578 -12.81 2.23 -9.83
C ALA A 578 -12.78 2.73 -11.28
N SER A 579 -12.67 1.79 -12.22
CA SER A 579 -13.11 2.01 -13.60
C SER A 579 -14.64 2.19 -13.61
N ASP A 580 -15.14 2.92 -14.60
CA ASP A 580 -16.57 3.20 -14.73
C ASP A 580 -17.01 3.20 -16.20
N GLU A 581 -17.91 2.28 -16.52
CA GLU A 581 -18.59 2.23 -17.82
C GLU A 581 -19.82 3.15 -17.85
N PHE A 582 -20.21 3.74 -16.71
CA PHE A 582 -21.33 4.65 -16.56
C PHE A 582 -22.69 4.07 -16.99
N GLU A 583 -22.88 2.77 -16.79
CA GLU A 583 -24.13 2.06 -17.10
C GLU A 583 -25.23 2.30 -16.06
N GLY A 584 -24.85 2.41 -14.78
CA GLY A 584 -25.77 2.64 -13.67
C GLY A 584 -26.43 4.02 -13.68
N SER A 585 -27.52 4.16 -12.91
CA SER A 585 -28.20 5.45 -12.70
C SER A 585 -27.50 6.37 -11.70
N GLU A 586 -26.47 5.86 -11.03
CA GLU A 586 -25.69 6.57 -10.01
C GLU A 586 -24.19 6.41 -10.29
N LEU A 587 -23.41 7.41 -9.89
CA LEU A 587 -21.95 7.32 -9.93
C LEU A 587 -21.46 6.39 -8.84
N ASN A 588 -20.42 5.60 -9.13
CA ASN A 588 -19.77 4.81 -8.09
C ASN A 588 -19.16 5.72 -6.99
N LYS A 589 -18.94 5.17 -5.80
CA LYS A 589 -18.51 5.93 -4.62
C LYS A 589 -17.06 6.45 -4.67
N ALA A 590 -16.27 6.13 -5.68
CA ALA A 590 -14.93 6.71 -5.84
C ALA A 590 -14.97 8.16 -6.37
N TRP A 591 -16.07 8.55 -7.01
CA TRP A 591 -16.25 9.88 -7.57
C TRP A 591 -16.61 10.92 -6.52
N GLN A 592 -15.95 12.08 -6.59
CA GLN A 592 -16.30 13.27 -5.83
C GLN A 592 -16.20 14.52 -6.71
N TRP A 593 -17.18 15.40 -6.59
CA TRP A 593 -17.21 16.72 -7.21
C TRP A 593 -16.25 17.67 -6.52
N ASN A 594 -15.61 18.53 -7.29
CA ASN A 594 -14.97 19.73 -6.79
C ASN A 594 -16.06 20.76 -6.47
N HIS A 595 -16.30 21.00 -5.18
CA HIS A 595 -17.44 21.78 -4.66
C HIS A 595 -18.81 21.12 -4.94
N ASN A 596 -19.91 21.76 -4.51
CA ASN A 596 -21.25 21.25 -4.76
C ASN A 596 -21.53 21.20 -6.28
N PRO A 597 -22.07 20.09 -6.81
CA PRO A 597 -22.52 20.04 -8.18
C PRO A 597 -23.80 20.84 -8.40
N ILE A 598 -23.96 21.29 -9.65
CA ILE A 598 -25.23 21.75 -10.23
C ILE A 598 -25.94 20.51 -10.79
N ASP A 599 -26.91 19.99 -10.02
CA ASP A 599 -27.49 18.65 -10.25
C ASP A 599 -28.18 18.48 -11.61
N HIS A 600 -28.86 19.52 -12.10
CA HIS A 600 -29.53 19.47 -13.40
C HIS A 600 -28.56 19.55 -14.60
N ALA A 601 -27.26 19.68 -14.34
CA ALA A 601 -26.22 19.89 -15.33
C ALA A 601 -25.24 18.72 -15.45
N TRP A 602 -25.55 17.59 -14.83
CA TRP A 602 -24.87 16.32 -15.07
C TRP A 602 -25.87 15.16 -15.11
N LYS A 603 -25.51 14.07 -15.77
CA LYS A 603 -26.30 12.83 -15.78
C LYS A 603 -25.40 11.63 -16.06
N VAL A 604 -25.59 10.53 -15.33
CA VAL A 604 -24.94 9.24 -15.57
C VAL A 604 -25.99 8.20 -16.04
N GLY A 605 -25.57 7.21 -16.81
CA GLY A 605 -26.39 6.10 -17.28
C GLY A 605 -26.34 5.92 -18.80
N ASN A 606 -26.76 4.73 -19.26
CA ASN A 606 -26.69 4.33 -20.68
C ASN A 606 -25.26 4.42 -21.24
N GLY A 607 -24.29 3.89 -20.50
CA GLY A 607 -22.88 3.84 -20.88
C GLY A 607 -22.15 5.18 -20.94
N LYS A 608 -22.66 6.24 -20.27
CA LYS A 608 -22.01 7.56 -20.29
C LYS A 608 -22.26 8.46 -19.09
N LEU A 609 -21.28 9.33 -18.79
CA LEU A 609 -21.43 10.53 -17.98
C LEU A 609 -21.56 11.76 -18.89
N THR A 610 -22.63 12.52 -18.78
CA THR A 610 -22.83 13.78 -19.51
C THR A 610 -22.61 14.96 -18.58
N LEU A 611 -21.74 15.90 -18.96
CA LEU A 611 -21.55 17.17 -18.26
C LEU A 611 -22.01 18.32 -19.16
N LYS A 612 -22.91 19.18 -18.65
CA LYS A 612 -23.49 20.32 -19.38
C LYS A 612 -23.01 21.64 -18.78
N VAL A 613 -22.66 22.59 -19.63
CA VAL A 613 -22.33 23.96 -19.20
C VAL A 613 -23.60 24.67 -18.71
N ALA A 614 -23.77 24.78 -17.39
CA ALA A 614 -24.89 25.50 -16.76
C ALA A 614 -24.52 26.90 -16.24
N ARG A 615 -23.24 27.12 -15.94
CA ARG A 615 -22.68 28.40 -15.51
C ARG A 615 -21.44 28.72 -16.33
N ILE A 616 -21.24 29.99 -16.62
CA ILE A 616 -20.00 30.46 -17.26
C ILE A 616 -18.88 30.38 -16.24
N ALA A 617 -17.72 29.87 -16.66
CA ALA A 617 -16.50 29.81 -15.88
C ALA A 617 -15.33 30.25 -16.75
N HIS A 618 -14.28 30.78 -16.13
CA HIS A 618 -13.10 31.31 -16.79
C HIS A 618 -11.98 30.26 -16.90
N SER A 619 -11.95 29.34 -15.96
CA SER A 619 -10.95 28.28 -15.81
C SER A 619 -11.60 27.01 -15.25
N ILE A 620 -10.80 25.95 -15.08
CA ILE A 620 -11.24 24.75 -14.35
C ILE A 620 -11.51 25.03 -12.85
N TYR A 621 -10.91 26.06 -12.27
CA TYR A 621 -10.98 26.36 -10.83
C TYR A 621 -12.34 26.95 -10.40
N ASP A 622 -13.03 27.63 -11.30
CA ASP A 622 -14.38 28.16 -11.13
C ASP A 622 -15.43 27.38 -11.93
N ALA A 623 -15.06 26.21 -12.46
CA ALA A 623 -15.93 25.32 -13.20
C ALA A 623 -16.69 24.35 -12.29
N PRO A 624 -18.00 24.60 -12.00
CA PRO A 624 -18.82 23.60 -11.33
C PRO A 624 -18.93 22.32 -12.17
N ASN A 625 -19.25 21.21 -11.51
CA ASN A 625 -19.33 19.88 -12.12
C ASN A 625 -18.00 19.34 -12.66
N THR A 626 -16.86 19.85 -12.18
CA THR A 626 -15.59 19.12 -12.28
C THR A 626 -15.65 17.95 -11.30
N ILE A 627 -15.48 16.71 -11.79
CA ILE A 627 -15.59 15.49 -10.99
C ILE A 627 -14.29 14.70 -11.00
N SER A 628 -13.93 14.06 -9.89
CA SER A 628 -12.61 13.44 -9.75
C SER A 628 -12.55 12.18 -8.91
N GLN A 629 -11.59 11.31 -9.23
CA GLN A 629 -11.14 10.21 -8.37
C GLN A 629 -9.71 10.49 -7.87
N ARG A 630 -9.34 9.88 -6.73
CA ARG A 630 -7.99 9.94 -6.17
C ARG A 630 -6.96 9.42 -7.17
N THR A 631 -5.75 9.98 -7.18
CA THR A 631 -4.59 9.29 -7.75
C THR A 631 -4.07 8.24 -6.76
N MET A 632 -3.47 7.16 -7.27
CA MET A 632 -2.89 6.09 -6.44
C MET A 632 -1.39 5.90 -6.75
N GLY A 633 -0.60 5.67 -5.71
CA GLY A 633 0.79 5.24 -5.82
C GLY A 633 0.93 3.71 -5.90
N PRO A 634 2.15 3.20 -6.21
CA PRO A 634 3.30 3.98 -6.68
C PRO A 634 3.10 4.51 -8.11
N LYS A 635 2.22 3.89 -8.90
CA LYS A 635 1.83 4.36 -10.23
C LYS A 635 0.35 4.11 -10.48
N SER A 636 -0.31 5.07 -11.13
CA SER A 636 -1.69 4.91 -11.61
C SER A 636 -1.86 5.56 -12.97
N SER A 637 -2.88 5.15 -13.71
CA SER A 637 -3.26 5.78 -14.96
C SER A 637 -4.76 5.72 -15.15
N VAL A 638 -5.30 6.72 -15.86
CA VAL A 638 -6.69 6.70 -16.30
C VAL A 638 -6.76 6.97 -17.79
N SER A 639 -7.67 6.30 -18.47
CA SER A 639 -8.08 6.65 -19.83
C SER A 639 -9.58 6.84 -19.92
N VAL A 640 -10.03 7.68 -20.84
CA VAL A 640 -11.46 7.97 -21.05
C VAL A 640 -11.72 8.32 -22.51
N GLN A 641 -12.86 7.89 -23.04
CA GLN A 641 -13.38 8.37 -24.32
C GLN A 641 -14.23 9.63 -24.08
N VAL A 642 -13.99 10.68 -24.87
CA VAL A 642 -14.75 11.93 -24.84
C VAL A 642 -15.47 12.12 -26.17
N ASP A 643 -16.80 12.20 -26.12
CA ASP A 643 -17.67 12.64 -27.22
C ASP A 643 -17.86 14.16 -27.14
N VAL A 644 -17.37 14.84 -28.17
CA VAL A 644 -17.27 16.31 -28.25
C VAL A 644 -18.27 16.93 -29.23
N LYS A 645 -19.13 16.10 -29.85
CA LYS A 645 -20.09 16.51 -30.89
C LYS A 645 -20.93 17.73 -30.52
N HIS A 646 -21.26 17.82 -29.25
CA HIS A 646 -22.18 18.81 -28.70
C HIS A 646 -21.50 19.96 -27.95
N LEU A 647 -20.18 20.09 -28.08
CA LEU A 647 -19.47 21.29 -27.66
C LEU A 647 -19.91 22.50 -28.51
N LYS A 648 -20.01 23.64 -27.86
CA LYS A 648 -20.17 24.95 -28.48
C LYS A 648 -18.82 25.68 -28.50
N ARG A 649 -18.69 26.69 -29.36
CA ARG A 649 -17.50 27.56 -29.36
C ARG A 649 -17.39 28.27 -28.01
N GLY A 650 -16.22 28.19 -27.39
CA GLY A 650 -15.96 28.69 -26.04
C GLY A 650 -16.18 27.67 -24.93
N ASP A 651 -16.57 26.43 -25.26
CA ASP A 651 -16.57 25.31 -24.33
C ASP A 651 -15.19 24.63 -24.29
N TYR A 652 -14.85 24.12 -23.11
CA TYR A 652 -13.63 23.42 -22.78
C TYR A 652 -13.97 22.16 -21.99
N ALA A 653 -13.62 21.00 -22.53
CA ALA A 653 -13.86 19.71 -21.88
C ALA A 653 -12.63 18.81 -21.94
N GLY A 654 -12.52 17.85 -21.02
CA GLY A 654 -11.46 16.85 -21.10
C GLY A 654 -11.11 16.19 -19.77
N LEU A 655 -9.83 15.82 -19.67
CA LEU A 655 -9.25 15.05 -18.58
C LEU A 655 -8.10 15.84 -17.94
N ALA A 656 -8.00 15.84 -16.62
CA ALA A 656 -6.99 16.58 -15.87
C ALA A 656 -6.31 15.71 -14.81
N VAL A 657 -5.06 16.04 -14.49
CA VAL A 657 -4.50 15.80 -13.16
C VAL A 657 -4.63 17.12 -12.39
N PHE A 658 -5.62 17.16 -11.50
CA PHE A 658 -6.14 18.37 -10.89
C PHE A 658 -5.60 18.56 -9.47
N ASN A 659 -5.02 19.73 -9.24
CA ASN A 659 -4.70 20.33 -7.96
C ASN A 659 -4.61 21.85 -8.16
N ASP A 660 -4.18 22.58 -7.14
CA ASP A 660 -3.86 24.02 -7.18
C ASP A 660 -2.83 24.41 -8.26
N ASP A 661 -1.86 23.52 -8.51
CA ASP A 661 -1.12 23.42 -9.76
C ASP A 661 -1.50 22.09 -10.44
N GLY A 662 -2.01 22.17 -11.65
CA GLY A 662 -2.52 21.02 -12.39
C GLY A 662 -2.09 21.01 -13.85
N ALA A 663 -2.51 19.96 -14.55
CA ALA A 663 -2.34 19.84 -15.99
C ALA A 663 -3.57 19.22 -16.65
N LEU A 664 -3.91 19.74 -17.83
CA LEU A 664 -5.16 19.48 -18.54
C LEU A 664 -4.86 18.91 -19.93
N LEU A 665 -5.60 17.89 -20.32
CA LEU A 665 -5.88 17.55 -21.72
C LEU A 665 -7.21 18.21 -22.08
N GLN A 666 -7.14 19.43 -22.62
CA GLN A 666 -8.29 20.30 -22.87
C GLN A 666 -8.69 20.29 -24.35
N ILE A 667 -9.96 20.04 -24.62
CA ILE A 667 -10.54 20.05 -25.96
C ILE A 667 -11.44 21.28 -26.11
N GLU A 668 -11.32 21.99 -27.22
CA GLU A 668 -12.22 23.06 -27.61
C GLU A 668 -12.71 22.91 -29.05
N LYS A 669 -13.84 23.55 -29.37
CA LYS A 669 -14.36 23.62 -30.73
C LYS A 669 -13.77 24.80 -31.50
N THR A 670 -13.13 24.52 -32.63
CA THR A 670 -12.48 25.53 -33.49
C THR A 670 -13.31 25.81 -34.76
N ALA A 671 -12.76 26.58 -35.70
CA ALA A 671 -13.34 26.72 -37.03
C ALA A 671 -13.10 25.50 -37.93
N LEU A 672 -12.07 24.70 -37.62
CA LEU A 672 -11.62 23.57 -38.43
C LEU A 672 -12.11 22.22 -37.88
N GLY A 673 -12.80 22.21 -36.74
CA GLY A 673 -13.22 21.01 -36.04
C GLY A 673 -13.04 21.21 -34.54
N TYR A 674 -12.08 20.50 -33.97
CA TYR A 674 -11.72 20.54 -32.56
C TYR A 674 -10.20 20.62 -32.39
N ARG A 675 -9.76 21.23 -31.30
CA ARG A 675 -8.36 21.27 -30.89
C ARG A 675 -8.20 20.64 -29.52
N LEU A 676 -7.35 19.63 -29.41
CA LEU A 676 -6.81 19.13 -28.15
C LEU A 676 -5.54 19.92 -27.80
N SER A 677 -5.42 20.38 -26.57
CA SER A 677 -4.21 21.00 -26.03
C SER A 677 -3.81 20.34 -24.71
N GLN A 678 -2.52 20.03 -24.54
CA GLN A 678 -1.96 19.77 -23.21
C GLN A 678 -1.52 21.10 -22.60
N LYS A 679 -2.09 21.42 -21.44
CA LYS A 679 -1.80 22.66 -20.71
C LYS A 679 -1.35 22.37 -19.28
N THR A 680 -0.49 23.20 -18.74
CA THR A 680 -0.34 23.36 -17.28
C THR A 680 -1.21 24.51 -16.82
N THR A 681 -1.69 24.45 -15.57
CA THR A 681 -2.53 25.49 -14.99
C THR A 681 -2.19 25.70 -13.52
N SER A 682 -2.29 26.93 -13.03
CA SER A 682 -2.13 27.26 -11.60
C SER A 682 -3.09 28.35 -11.17
N VAL A 683 -3.51 28.32 -9.91
CA VAL A 683 -4.46 29.30 -9.35
C VAL A 683 -3.84 30.15 -8.25
N GLN A 684 -4.20 31.44 -8.24
CA GLN A 684 -3.98 32.35 -7.13
C GLN A 684 -5.30 32.58 -6.39
N LEU A 685 -5.31 32.29 -5.09
CA LEU A 685 -6.47 32.42 -4.23
C LEU A 685 -6.30 33.57 -3.24
N GLY A 686 -7.38 34.29 -2.97
CA GLY A 686 -7.43 35.22 -1.85
C GLY A 686 -7.35 34.51 -0.49
N GLN A 687 -6.78 35.19 0.51
CA GLN A 687 -6.57 34.60 1.82
C GLN A 687 -7.88 34.41 2.61
N LYS A 688 -8.80 35.38 2.50
CA LYS A 688 -10.03 35.42 3.30
C LYS A 688 -11.09 34.50 2.75
N ASP A 689 -11.51 34.71 1.50
CA ASP A 689 -12.67 34.04 0.92
C ASP A 689 -12.30 33.00 -0.15
N LYS A 690 -10.99 32.74 -0.31
CA LYS A 690 -10.44 31.83 -1.33
C LYS A 690 -11.01 32.16 -2.71
N GLU A 691 -11.31 33.42 -2.96
CA GLU A 691 -11.74 33.88 -4.26
C GLU A 691 -10.60 33.71 -5.26
N ILE A 692 -10.93 33.34 -6.49
CA ILE A 692 -9.95 33.21 -7.55
C ILE A 692 -9.57 34.63 -7.98
N GLN A 693 -8.33 35.02 -7.70
CA GLN A 693 -7.80 36.34 -8.02
C GLN A 693 -7.18 36.36 -9.42
N ASP A 694 -6.47 35.28 -9.75
CA ASP A 694 -5.83 35.07 -11.05
C ASP A 694 -5.65 33.57 -11.29
N TYR A 695 -5.45 33.20 -12.54
CA TYR A 695 -5.02 31.86 -12.93
C TYR A 695 -4.09 31.96 -14.14
N LYS A 696 -3.14 31.02 -14.21
CA LYS A 696 -2.20 30.93 -15.33
C LYS A 696 -2.44 29.63 -16.07
N GLU A 697 -2.35 29.70 -17.39
CA GLU A 697 -2.32 28.52 -18.26
C GLU A 697 -1.18 28.65 -19.27
N GLU A 698 -0.47 27.55 -19.49
CA GLU A 698 0.58 27.46 -20.50
C GLU A 698 0.36 26.21 -21.35
N SER A 699 0.44 26.35 -22.67
CA SER A 699 0.22 25.26 -23.62
C SER A 699 1.55 24.64 -24.04
N HIS A 700 1.65 23.31 -23.94
CA HIS A 700 2.89 22.56 -24.20
C HIS A 700 2.77 21.60 -25.40
N GLY A 701 1.57 21.37 -25.91
CA GLY A 701 1.32 20.57 -27.11
C GLY A 701 -0.11 20.71 -27.60
N GLN A 702 -0.32 20.65 -28.91
CA GLN A 702 -1.64 20.81 -29.53
C GLN A 702 -1.85 19.86 -30.71
N LEU A 703 -3.11 19.53 -30.98
CA LEU A 703 -3.56 18.72 -32.11
C LEU A 703 -4.93 19.20 -32.59
N GLU A 704 -5.04 19.50 -33.88
CA GLU A 704 -6.34 19.67 -34.55
C GLU A 704 -6.91 18.31 -35.00
N PHE A 705 -8.21 18.11 -34.83
CA PHE A 705 -8.93 16.91 -35.27
C PHE A 705 -10.40 17.21 -35.59
N VAL A 706 -11.02 16.35 -36.40
CA VAL A 706 -12.41 16.54 -36.89
C VAL A 706 -13.38 15.47 -36.43
N LYS A 707 -12.89 14.41 -35.77
CA LYS A 707 -13.74 13.33 -35.26
C LYS A 707 -14.52 13.80 -34.04
N ASP A 708 -15.76 13.31 -33.90
CA ASP A 708 -16.60 13.59 -32.75
C ASP A 708 -16.14 12.89 -31.46
N ASN A 709 -15.23 11.92 -31.54
CA ASN A 709 -14.72 11.18 -30.39
C ASN A 709 -13.19 11.17 -30.36
N ILE A 710 -12.63 11.26 -29.15
CA ILE A 710 -11.20 11.17 -28.86
C ILE A 710 -11.00 10.45 -27.52
N TRP A 711 -9.90 9.71 -27.38
CA TRP A 711 -9.52 9.09 -26.12
C TRP A 711 -8.36 9.87 -25.51
N LEU A 712 -8.46 10.13 -24.21
CA LEU A 712 -7.46 10.84 -23.43
C LEU A 712 -6.91 9.90 -22.36
N LYS A 713 -5.61 10.01 -22.05
CA LYS A 713 -4.98 9.22 -20.98
C LYS A 713 -3.95 10.04 -20.23
N ILE A 714 -3.92 9.87 -18.91
CA ILE A 714 -2.90 10.42 -18.02
C ILE A 714 -2.28 9.27 -17.23
N ASN A 715 -0.95 9.22 -17.18
CA ASN A 715 -0.20 8.32 -16.30
C ASN A 715 0.45 9.15 -15.19
N ALA A 716 0.41 8.68 -13.95
CA ALA A 716 1.02 9.30 -12.78
C ALA A 716 2.05 8.35 -12.13
N ASP A 717 3.24 8.85 -11.82
CA ASP A 717 4.33 8.13 -11.16
C ASP A 717 4.73 8.84 -9.86
N PHE A 718 4.41 8.20 -8.73
CA PHE A 718 4.64 8.67 -7.36
C PHE A 718 5.74 7.86 -6.66
N ARG A 719 6.57 7.13 -7.40
CA ARG A 719 7.77 6.53 -6.80
C ARG A 719 8.60 7.65 -6.16
N PRO A 720 9.27 7.38 -5.01
CA PRO A 720 9.99 8.41 -4.27
C PRO A 720 10.87 9.28 -5.18
N GLY A 721 10.67 10.60 -5.11
CA GLY A 721 11.41 11.60 -5.90
C GLY A 721 10.87 11.85 -7.33
N LYS A 722 9.81 11.18 -7.78
CA LYS A 722 9.23 11.36 -9.14
C LYS A 722 8.13 12.42 -9.17
N ASP A 723 6.93 12.10 -8.70
CA ASP A 723 5.69 12.90 -8.83
C ASP A 723 5.47 13.46 -10.25
N ILE A 724 5.57 12.60 -11.26
CA ILE A 724 5.44 13.00 -12.67
C ILE A 724 4.14 12.49 -13.27
N ALA A 725 3.41 13.37 -13.97
CA ALA A 725 2.30 13.01 -14.84
C ALA A 725 2.72 13.10 -16.33
N THR A 726 2.29 12.15 -17.15
CA THR A 726 2.49 12.16 -18.61
C THR A 726 1.15 11.99 -19.33
N PHE A 727 1.07 12.51 -20.56
CA PHE A 727 -0.19 12.70 -21.27
C PHE A 727 -0.17 12.04 -22.64
N GLU A 728 -1.23 11.30 -22.94
CA GLU A 728 -1.41 10.59 -24.19
C GLU A 728 -2.83 10.82 -24.74
N TYR A 729 -2.99 10.68 -26.06
CA TYR A 729 -4.29 10.68 -26.72
C TYR A 729 -4.37 9.58 -27.78
N SER A 730 -5.59 9.24 -28.20
CA SER A 730 -5.85 8.35 -29.32
C SER A 730 -7.07 8.80 -30.13
N LEU A 731 -6.98 8.70 -31.47
CA LEU A 731 -8.07 9.03 -32.40
C LEU A 731 -8.82 7.78 -32.91
N ASP A 732 -8.39 6.59 -32.49
CA ASP A 732 -8.94 5.30 -32.91
C ASP A 732 -9.21 4.33 -31.73
N GLY A 733 -8.85 4.73 -30.50
CA GLY A 733 -8.96 3.93 -29.29
C GLY A 733 -7.94 2.79 -29.19
N LYS A 734 -6.99 2.69 -30.13
CA LYS A 734 -6.01 1.59 -30.23
C LYS A 734 -4.57 2.10 -30.19
N THR A 735 -4.28 3.13 -30.97
CA THR A 735 -2.94 3.71 -31.10
C THR A 735 -2.84 4.95 -30.22
N TRP A 736 -1.96 4.92 -29.22
CA TRP A 736 -1.73 6.02 -28.30
C TRP A 736 -0.51 6.86 -28.72
N LYS A 737 -0.64 8.18 -28.61
CA LYS A 737 0.41 9.16 -28.92
C LYS A 737 0.60 10.11 -27.76
N THR A 738 1.85 10.36 -27.39
CA THR A 738 2.22 11.38 -26.39
C THR A 738 1.89 12.78 -26.89
N ILE A 739 1.46 13.67 -26.00
CA ILE A 739 1.24 15.08 -26.29
C ILE A 739 1.80 15.94 -25.14
N GLY A 740 2.47 17.04 -25.50
CA GLY A 740 3.02 17.98 -24.52
C GLY A 740 4.21 17.44 -23.75
N LEU A 741 4.40 17.95 -22.53
CA LEU A 741 5.55 17.67 -21.67
C LEU A 741 5.12 16.97 -20.37
N PRO A 742 6.03 16.21 -19.72
CA PRO A 742 5.77 15.70 -18.37
C PRO A 742 5.51 16.83 -17.38
N PHE A 743 4.53 16.66 -16.49
CA PHE A 743 4.16 17.62 -15.46
C PHE A 743 4.61 17.15 -14.08
N LYS A 744 5.31 18.01 -13.33
CA LYS A 744 5.70 17.75 -11.94
C LYS A 744 4.54 18.12 -11.02
N MET A 745 3.89 17.12 -10.44
CA MET A 745 2.82 17.29 -9.47
C MET A 745 3.37 17.80 -8.14
N GLY A 746 2.70 18.79 -7.57
CA GLY A 746 3.03 19.40 -6.29
C GLY A 746 2.00 19.11 -5.19
N TYR A 747 2.30 19.60 -3.99
CA TYR A 747 1.42 19.57 -2.83
C TYR A 747 1.61 20.84 -2.00
N ASP A 748 0.56 21.64 -1.86
CA ASP A 748 0.56 22.84 -1.03
C ASP A 748 -0.58 22.78 -0.01
N TYR A 749 -0.22 22.67 1.26
CA TYR A 749 -1.16 22.66 2.38
C TYR A 749 -1.86 24.01 2.63
N ARG A 750 -1.39 25.10 2.02
CA ARG A 750 -1.97 26.45 2.19
C ARG A 750 -3.03 26.76 1.15
N ARG A 751 -2.96 26.12 -0.03
CA ARG A 751 -3.95 26.25 -1.11
C ARG A 751 -5.00 25.16 -0.97
N PHE A 752 -4.80 23.99 -1.58
CA PHE A 752 -5.83 22.95 -1.65
C PHE A 752 -5.73 21.93 -0.52
N PHE A 753 -4.53 21.73 0.05
CA PHE A 753 -4.23 20.75 1.11
C PHE A 753 -4.64 19.29 0.78
N MET A 754 -4.72 19.00 -0.51
CA MET A 754 -5.17 17.75 -1.11
C MET A 754 -4.11 17.23 -2.08
N GLY A 755 -4.02 15.90 -2.23
CA GLY A 755 -3.22 15.26 -3.28
C GLY A 755 -3.82 15.48 -4.67
N ALA A 756 -3.03 15.26 -5.72
CA ALA A 756 -3.49 15.35 -7.09
C ALA A 756 -4.60 14.32 -7.38
N ARG A 757 -5.58 14.70 -8.22
CA ARG A 757 -6.73 13.84 -8.57
C ARG A 757 -6.92 13.76 -10.07
N PHE A 758 -7.37 12.61 -10.58
CA PHE A 758 -7.80 12.52 -11.96
C PHE A 758 -9.21 13.10 -12.09
N ALA A 759 -9.38 14.11 -12.95
CA ALA A 759 -10.64 14.85 -13.04
C ALA A 759 -11.20 14.93 -14.48
N LEU A 760 -12.51 14.77 -14.60
CA LEU A 760 -13.27 15.04 -15.82
C LEU A 760 -13.96 16.39 -15.67
N PHE A 761 -13.95 17.19 -16.73
CA PHE A 761 -14.52 18.54 -16.68
C PHE A 761 -15.19 18.93 -18.00
N ASN A 762 -16.18 19.81 -17.92
CA ASN A 762 -16.71 20.57 -19.04
C ASN A 762 -17.21 21.94 -18.56
N TYR A 763 -16.62 23.02 -19.06
CA TYR A 763 -17.01 24.39 -18.74
C TYR A 763 -17.07 25.25 -20.00
N GLY A 764 -17.78 26.38 -19.93
CA GLY A 764 -17.89 27.31 -21.05
C GLY A 764 -17.62 28.74 -20.61
N THR A 765 -16.88 29.48 -21.45
CA THR A 765 -16.43 30.85 -21.18
C THR A 765 -17.35 31.93 -21.77
N LYS A 766 -18.26 31.54 -22.67
CA LYS A 766 -19.08 32.48 -23.46
C LYS A 766 -20.57 32.20 -23.44
N VAL A 767 -20.95 30.93 -23.62
CA VAL A 767 -22.34 30.52 -23.76
C VAL A 767 -22.66 29.30 -22.91
N LYS A 768 -23.92 29.17 -22.51
CA LYS A 768 -24.41 28.00 -21.79
C LYS A 768 -24.92 26.91 -22.74
N GLY A 769 -25.02 25.70 -22.21
CA GLY A 769 -25.78 24.60 -22.78
C GLY A 769 -25.04 23.71 -23.77
N GLY A 770 -23.76 23.92 -24.03
CA GLY A 770 -22.95 22.87 -24.65
C GLY A 770 -22.66 21.74 -23.67
N LYS A 771 -22.33 20.57 -24.19
CA LYS A 771 -22.14 19.35 -23.39
C LYS A 771 -21.01 18.47 -23.95
N ALA A 772 -20.33 17.79 -23.04
CA ALA A 772 -19.40 16.70 -23.33
C ALA A 772 -19.95 15.41 -22.72
N GLU A 773 -19.73 14.28 -23.40
CA GLU A 773 -20.11 12.97 -22.89
C GLU A 773 -18.86 12.09 -22.73
N PHE A 774 -18.69 11.48 -21.56
CA PHE A 774 -17.55 10.66 -21.19
C PHE A 774 -17.98 9.20 -21.13
N LYS A 775 -17.17 8.31 -21.70
CA LYS A 775 -17.42 6.85 -21.77
C LYS A 775 -16.14 6.10 -21.47
N HIS A 776 -16.27 4.84 -21.04
CA HIS A 776 -15.14 3.92 -20.84
C HIS A 776 -14.02 4.53 -19.97
N PHE A 777 -14.35 4.98 -18.76
CA PHE A 777 -13.33 5.47 -17.83
C PHE A 777 -12.58 4.27 -17.25
N CYS A 778 -11.37 4.00 -17.75
CA CYS A 778 -10.56 2.88 -17.31
C CYS A 778 -9.50 3.37 -16.32
N TYR A 779 -9.54 2.89 -15.08
CA TYR A 779 -8.57 3.17 -14.02
C TYR A 779 -7.65 1.97 -13.82
N ASN A 780 -6.34 2.19 -13.89
CA ASN A 780 -5.33 1.17 -13.61
C ASN A 780 -4.36 1.62 -12.52
N VAL A 781 -4.05 0.72 -11.58
CA VAL A 781 -2.97 0.88 -10.60
C VAL A 781 -1.93 -0.18 -10.89
N ASN A 782 -0.67 0.24 -11.03
CA ASN A 782 0.45 -0.69 -11.15
C ASN A 782 1.19 -0.72 -9.82
N ASP A 783 0.79 -1.67 -8.98
CA ASP A 783 1.47 -2.02 -7.75
C ASP A 783 2.68 -2.89 -8.12
N MET A 784 3.73 -2.28 -8.68
CA MET A 784 5.03 -2.96 -8.74
C MET A 784 5.46 -3.19 -7.29
N ARG A 785 5.11 -4.35 -6.75
CA ARG A 785 5.47 -4.78 -5.40
C ARG A 785 6.96 -5.04 -5.31
#